data_AF-K8F1Q3-F1
#
_entry.id   AF-K8F1Q3-F1
#
_cell.length_a   1.000
_cell.length_b   1.000
_cell.length_c   1.000
_cell.angle_alpha   90.00
_cell.angle_beta   90.00
_cell.angle_gamma   90.00
#
_symmetry.space_group_name_H-M   'P 1'
#
loop_
_entity.id
_entity.type
_entity.pdbx_description
1 polymer ?
#
loop_
_entity_poly.entity_id
_entity_poly.type
_entity_poly.pdbx_seq_one_letter_code
_entity_poly.pdbx_strand_id
1 'polypeptide(L)'
;MAAAVLTTPKTSSRRGESAKSTTSAAGILALLEEPQDVLKVHGLRMLNDYAMRTSWHEVASAIEIIEGMHEDEFFSHRDLAALVASKVFYHLGDLEDALSYALAAGKLFDVAEKNSDFVDTVLAKAIDTYVEKRQRGGTVVREAAAEAMEEGEEERGEAFDVSIDPRLESIVDRMFEKCHEEKQWTHAVGVALESKRLDALEKAISRAEQPEVVLSYATKVSQTLVMQKSFRAEALALLVKLYETLDFDEPNYNGVCQCLAILEDDKRCADVLLSLVKSSDERDNLQAYQIGFNLFEMDLRNFLSGVANLVVSASLASKQTPIKDGQEQKEADKQARTNSLVSILRGETPAKLYLEFLKTKSHGDPALVEKLKKAVEGRNSVMHGSVVFANAMSNCGTTSDAFLRQNLDWLSRATNWARFSATAGVGVIHRGRAEDSKQLLSQLLPAPSPYTLGGALYAMGLMHCGRPHCGEASTFIIERLRAANNETVQHGACLGIGLSSYGKSELDAECMMELFRILRSDSAVAGEAAGIGLGFVLAGLRKNPSENSGNKSLHDNWTRDMLAYARKTSHEKIIRGLGLGLACAFATCEEDADAIIEDALGDGDALIRYGGCQIIGSAYVGTGNNDAIRKLLHVAVSDVSDDVRRCAVMSIGFVLTNNPEQCVRVVQLLSESYNPHARYGAAMAVGIACAGTGNVNAAKLLEPMRRDKVDFVQQGAAIASALVLVQQPEDRLSKFRDEMQKMSADSSETTMSKMGAIMASGILDCGGRNCTISLKSRAGRPRMTSTLGVLVFTQYWYWFPFGHFLSIATIPTAFIGVDKTLQMPHYECVSNAKPSLFKYADYLSDEKDKKTTEVKKAVLSTTKKAQKLLNEKNVKKMNKDAESMDADDNVPSRPQSRAAKDDNEMDATATTTTTTAEGEKEGEEKEGEEEKKEDEPEPEFEILTNPSRVTPQQEKFISFDPAARFVPCESSTTTTTTTTTIKEKSRVGRGFVVLKDQTPEEEVFYVELAFQKAEVDAQAGNAANAGAGNDDDDEPAPPEEFDFDEDD
;
A
#
# COMPACT_ATOMS: atom_id res chain seq x y z
N MET A 1 -54.67 -8.16 17.69
CA MET A 1 -55.93 -8.92 17.67
C MET A 1 -55.63 -10.32 17.15
N ALA A 2 -56.14 -11.33 17.89
CA ALA A 2 -56.36 -12.75 17.57
C ALA A 2 -56.59 -13.06 16.07
N ALA A 3 -56.44 -14.27 15.49
CA ALA A 3 -56.35 -15.68 15.89
C ALA A 3 -56.31 -16.47 14.53
N ALA A 4 -56.10 -17.77 14.35
CA ALA A 4 -55.57 -18.91 15.08
C ALA A 4 -55.80 -20.17 14.19
N VAL A 5 -55.19 -21.32 14.58
CA VAL A 5 -55.62 -22.73 14.36
C VAL A 5 -55.28 -23.37 12.98
N LEU A 6 -54.25 -24.23 12.82
CA LEU A 6 -54.03 -25.64 13.24
C LEU A 6 -55.14 -26.64 12.84
N THR A 7 -54.84 -27.61 11.97
CA THR A 7 -54.94 -29.07 12.20
C THR A 7 -55.14 -29.90 10.92
N THR A 8 -54.33 -30.96 10.82
CA THR A 8 -54.40 -32.08 9.86
C THR A 8 -55.67 -32.93 10.04
N PRO A 9 -55.94 -33.88 9.11
CA PRO A 9 -56.16 -35.24 9.58
C PRO A 9 -55.37 -36.33 8.81
N LYS A 10 -54.74 -37.21 9.59
CA LYS A 10 -54.39 -38.60 9.22
C LYS A 10 -55.60 -39.52 9.41
N THR A 11 -55.63 -40.62 8.65
CA THR A 11 -56.09 -42.00 8.95
C THR A 11 -56.78 -42.58 7.70
N SER A 12 -56.75 -43.87 7.33
CA SER A 12 -55.88 -45.03 7.56
C SER A 12 -56.56 -46.21 6.84
N SER A 13 -55.76 -47.08 6.21
CA SER A 13 -56.10 -48.48 5.84
C SER A 13 -57.03 -48.65 4.62
N ARG A 14 -56.82 -49.56 3.66
CA ARG A 14 -56.23 -50.92 3.75
C ARG A 14 -55.93 -51.48 2.34
N ARG A 15 -54.86 -52.28 2.26
CA ARG A 15 -54.67 -53.50 1.44
C ARG A 15 -54.60 -53.36 -0.08
N GLY A 16 -53.41 -53.63 -0.62
CA GLY A 16 -53.26 -53.90 -2.05
C GLY A 16 -51.87 -54.20 -2.59
N GLU A 17 -50.78 -54.07 -1.83
CA GLU A 17 -49.43 -54.33 -2.38
C GLU A 17 -48.61 -55.19 -1.42
N SER A 18 -48.63 -56.49 -1.67
CA SER A 18 -47.63 -57.42 -1.14
C SER A 18 -46.91 -58.08 -2.30
N ALA A 19 -45.58 -58.04 -2.22
CA ALA A 19 -44.59 -58.81 -2.98
C ALA A 19 -44.05 -58.22 -4.30
N LYS A 20 -43.09 -57.28 -4.18
CA LYS A 20 -41.75 -57.48 -4.77
C LYS A 20 -40.70 -57.08 -3.73
N SER A 21 -40.12 -58.11 -3.14
CA SER A 21 -39.11 -58.11 -2.08
C SER A 21 -37.69 -57.92 -2.65
N THR A 22 -36.86 -57.15 -1.95
CA THR A 22 -35.39 -57.30 -1.84
C THR A 22 -34.66 -57.72 -3.13
N THR A 23 -34.31 -56.75 -3.96
CA THR A 23 -33.83 -56.94 -5.33
C THR A 23 -32.30 -57.05 -5.37
N SER A 24 -31.77 -58.27 -5.26
CA SER A 24 -30.37 -58.55 -5.67
C SER A 24 -30.24 -58.33 -7.19
N ALA A 25 -29.15 -57.69 -7.61
CA ALA A 25 -28.81 -57.41 -9.00
C ALA A 25 -28.36 -58.67 -9.77
N ALA A 26 -28.13 -59.80 -9.10
CA ALA A 26 -27.70 -61.05 -9.73
C ALA A 26 -28.61 -61.51 -10.88
N GLY A 27 -29.93 -61.32 -10.76
CA GLY A 27 -30.87 -61.63 -11.84
C GLY A 27 -30.79 -60.68 -13.03
N ILE A 28 -30.31 -59.45 -12.83
CA ILE A 28 -30.09 -58.46 -13.89
C ILE A 28 -28.73 -58.70 -14.56
N LEU A 29 -27.72 -59.12 -13.80
CA LEU A 29 -26.40 -59.49 -14.32
C LEU A 29 -26.46 -60.73 -15.22
N ALA A 30 -27.27 -61.73 -14.85
CA ALA A 30 -27.51 -62.90 -15.70
C ALA A 30 -28.10 -62.55 -17.08
N LEU A 31 -28.88 -61.45 -17.19
CA LEU A 31 -29.42 -60.97 -18.47
C LEU A 31 -28.35 -60.34 -19.37
N LEU A 32 -27.21 -59.93 -18.81
CA LEU A 32 -26.09 -59.36 -19.57
C LEU A 32 -25.19 -60.46 -20.16
N GLU A 33 -25.14 -61.64 -19.53
CA GLU A 33 -24.39 -62.80 -20.02
C GLU A 33 -25.10 -63.52 -21.19
N GLU A 34 -26.40 -63.29 -21.38
CA GLU A 34 -27.18 -63.87 -22.48
C GLU A 34 -26.75 -63.31 -23.87
N PRO A 35 -26.70 -64.13 -24.93
CA PRO A 35 -26.18 -63.72 -26.24
C PRO A 35 -27.13 -62.82 -27.04
N GLN A 36 -28.38 -62.59 -26.60
CA GLN A 36 -29.33 -61.74 -27.32
C GLN A 36 -29.18 -60.26 -26.95
N ASP A 37 -28.96 -59.42 -27.97
CA ASP A 37 -28.79 -57.97 -27.80
C ASP A 37 -29.99 -57.27 -27.15
N VAL A 38 -31.21 -57.75 -27.42
CA VAL A 38 -32.45 -57.18 -26.84
C VAL A 38 -32.48 -57.37 -25.31
N LEU A 39 -31.97 -58.50 -24.82
CA LEU A 39 -31.89 -58.80 -23.39
C LEU A 39 -30.79 -57.96 -22.71
N LYS A 40 -29.63 -57.81 -23.37
CA LYS A 40 -28.54 -56.92 -22.91
C LYS A 40 -29.00 -55.48 -22.76
N VAL A 41 -29.75 -54.94 -23.73
CA VAL A 41 -30.29 -53.57 -23.68
C VAL A 41 -31.32 -53.41 -22.56
N HIS A 42 -32.20 -54.40 -22.38
CA HIS A 42 -33.17 -54.38 -21.27
C HIS A 42 -32.45 -54.46 -19.91
N GLY A 43 -31.42 -55.29 -19.80
CA GLY A 43 -30.55 -55.40 -18.63
C GLY A 43 -29.87 -54.06 -18.29
N LEU A 44 -29.24 -53.41 -19.27
CA LEU A 44 -28.58 -52.11 -19.10
C LEU A 44 -29.54 -50.99 -18.66
N ARG A 45 -30.78 -50.97 -19.19
CA ARG A 45 -31.81 -50.01 -18.72
C ARG A 45 -32.23 -50.27 -17.29
N MET A 46 -32.46 -51.53 -16.93
CA MET A 46 -32.80 -51.91 -15.55
C MET A 46 -31.66 -51.62 -14.56
N LEU A 47 -30.40 -51.76 -15.01
CA LEU A 47 -29.24 -51.36 -14.22
C LEU A 47 -29.23 -49.85 -13.97
N ASN A 48 -29.41 -49.04 -15.02
CA ASN A 48 -29.40 -47.58 -14.95
C ASN A 48 -30.49 -47.00 -14.05
N ASP A 49 -31.71 -47.55 -14.12
CA ASP A 49 -32.87 -46.96 -13.44
C ASP A 49 -33.04 -47.43 -11.98
N TYR A 50 -32.62 -48.67 -11.67
CA TYR A 50 -32.99 -49.33 -10.41
C TYR A 50 -31.79 -49.90 -9.63
N ALA A 51 -30.83 -50.56 -10.29
CA ALA A 51 -29.76 -51.27 -9.59
C ALA A 51 -28.69 -50.32 -9.02
N MET A 52 -28.39 -49.21 -9.71
CA MET A 52 -27.37 -48.26 -9.25
C MET A 52 -27.70 -47.59 -7.90
N ARG A 53 -28.99 -47.39 -7.58
CA ARG A 53 -29.41 -46.75 -6.33
C ARG A 53 -29.38 -47.67 -5.10
N THR A 54 -29.45 -48.98 -5.32
CA THR A 54 -29.72 -49.94 -4.23
C THR A 54 -28.69 -51.07 -4.12
N SER A 55 -28.07 -51.47 -5.24
CA SER A 55 -27.26 -52.71 -5.34
C SER A 55 -25.99 -52.52 -6.21
N TRP A 56 -25.38 -51.32 -6.18
CA TRP A 56 -24.19 -51.00 -6.98
C TRP A 56 -22.99 -51.91 -6.70
N HIS A 57 -22.83 -52.40 -5.47
CA HIS A 57 -21.75 -53.28 -5.05
C HIS A 57 -21.77 -54.66 -5.73
N GLU A 58 -22.96 -55.17 -6.07
CA GLU A 58 -23.10 -56.42 -6.83
C GLU A 58 -22.76 -56.19 -8.31
N VAL A 59 -23.12 -55.03 -8.86
CA VAL A 59 -22.81 -54.69 -10.27
C VAL A 59 -21.32 -54.39 -10.46
N ALA A 60 -20.66 -53.80 -9.46
CA ALA A 60 -19.22 -53.57 -9.47
C ALA A 60 -18.40 -54.86 -9.63
N SER A 61 -18.89 -55.98 -9.10
CA SER A 61 -18.22 -57.28 -9.27
C SER A 61 -18.24 -57.84 -10.69
N ALA A 62 -19.10 -57.28 -11.56
CA ALA A 62 -19.33 -57.72 -12.93
C ALA A 62 -19.03 -56.61 -13.95
N ILE A 63 -18.17 -55.65 -13.60
CA ILE A 63 -17.87 -54.48 -14.43
C ILE A 63 -17.21 -54.85 -15.77
N GLU A 64 -16.37 -55.89 -15.78
CA GLU A 64 -15.66 -56.38 -16.98
C GLU A 64 -16.63 -56.74 -18.12
N ILE A 65 -17.83 -57.24 -17.78
CA ILE A 65 -18.87 -57.57 -18.77
C ILE A 65 -19.42 -56.29 -19.42
N ILE A 66 -19.57 -55.22 -18.64
CA ILE A 66 -20.09 -53.92 -19.09
C ILE A 66 -19.02 -53.20 -19.92
N GLU A 67 -17.75 -53.28 -19.53
CA GLU A 67 -16.61 -52.76 -20.30
C GLU A 67 -16.47 -53.49 -21.63
N GLY A 68 -16.52 -54.83 -21.64
CA GLY A 68 -16.50 -55.62 -22.87
C GLY A 68 -17.66 -55.30 -23.82
N MET A 69 -18.84 -54.95 -23.29
CA MET A 69 -19.98 -54.46 -24.11
C MET A 69 -19.76 -53.05 -24.68
N HIS A 70 -18.98 -52.21 -24.00
CA HIS A 70 -18.60 -50.91 -24.52
C HIS A 70 -17.52 -51.02 -25.60
N GLU A 71 -16.56 -51.93 -25.44
CA GLU A 71 -15.47 -52.18 -26.39
C GLU A 71 -15.96 -52.82 -27.70
N ASP A 72 -17.04 -53.60 -27.67
CA ASP A 72 -17.60 -54.26 -28.85
C ASP A 72 -18.16 -53.24 -29.87
N GLU A 73 -17.51 -53.17 -31.05
CA GLU A 73 -17.88 -52.27 -32.13
C GLU A 73 -19.23 -52.61 -32.80
N PHE A 74 -19.72 -53.85 -32.67
CA PHE A 74 -20.96 -54.29 -33.30
C PHE A 74 -22.21 -54.02 -32.45
N PHE A 75 -22.04 -53.64 -31.18
CA PHE A 75 -23.15 -53.39 -30.27
C PHE A 75 -23.82 -52.03 -30.55
N SER A 76 -25.14 -52.00 -30.67
CA SER A 76 -25.88 -50.79 -31.09
C SER A 76 -26.06 -49.75 -29.98
N HIS A 77 -25.88 -50.13 -28.71
CA HIS A 77 -26.15 -49.29 -27.52
C HIS A 77 -24.91 -49.11 -26.62
N ARG A 78 -23.73 -48.93 -27.23
CA ARG A 78 -22.45 -48.70 -26.53
C ARG A 78 -22.50 -47.51 -25.57
N ASP A 79 -23.22 -46.46 -25.95
CA ASP A 79 -23.39 -45.26 -25.15
C ASP A 79 -24.07 -45.55 -23.80
N LEU A 80 -25.01 -46.51 -23.78
CA LEU A 80 -25.74 -46.90 -22.57
C LEU A 80 -24.88 -47.77 -21.66
N ALA A 81 -24.08 -48.67 -22.24
CA ALA A 81 -23.10 -49.46 -21.49
C ALA A 81 -22.05 -48.54 -20.84
N ALA A 82 -21.55 -47.54 -21.57
CA ALA A 82 -20.62 -46.55 -21.05
C ALA A 82 -21.23 -45.71 -19.91
N LEU A 83 -22.50 -45.30 -20.01
CA LEU A 83 -23.17 -44.57 -18.93
C LEU A 83 -23.29 -45.40 -17.64
N VAL A 84 -23.63 -46.69 -17.78
CA VAL A 84 -23.74 -47.60 -16.64
C VAL A 84 -22.36 -47.86 -16.03
N ALA A 85 -21.32 -48.09 -16.84
CA ALA A 85 -19.94 -48.22 -16.36
C ALA A 85 -19.51 -46.98 -15.56
N SER A 86 -19.75 -45.78 -16.11
CA SER A 86 -19.44 -44.51 -15.44
C SER A 86 -20.12 -44.37 -14.07
N LYS A 87 -21.38 -44.77 -13.94
CA LYS A 87 -22.10 -44.77 -12.64
C LYS A 87 -21.54 -45.77 -11.64
N VAL A 88 -21.06 -46.93 -12.10
CA VAL A 88 -20.41 -47.93 -11.24
C VAL A 88 -19.08 -47.40 -10.73
N PHE A 89 -18.24 -46.83 -11.61
CA PHE A 89 -16.97 -46.21 -11.24
C PHE A 89 -17.14 -45.03 -10.28
N TYR A 90 -18.19 -44.21 -10.48
CA TYR A 90 -18.56 -43.15 -9.54
C TYR A 90 -18.82 -43.70 -8.12
N HIS A 91 -19.57 -44.80 -8.00
CA HIS A 91 -19.83 -45.41 -6.69
C HIS A 91 -18.63 -46.16 -6.11
N LEU A 92 -17.72 -46.65 -6.94
CA LEU A 92 -16.41 -47.21 -6.53
C LEU A 92 -15.45 -46.12 -6.04
N GLY A 93 -15.69 -44.86 -6.41
CA GLY A 93 -14.84 -43.72 -6.09
C GLY A 93 -13.72 -43.47 -7.11
N ASP A 94 -13.67 -44.23 -8.20
CA ASP A 94 -12.74 -43.98 -9.30
C ASP A 94 -13.34 -42.98 -10.29
N LEU A 95 -12.98 -41.71 -10.12
CA LEU A 95 -13.54 -40.62 -10.90
C LEU A 95 -12.86 -40.44 -12.27
N GLU A 96 -11.67 -41.00 -12.48
CA GLU A 96 -10.93 -40.88 -13.75
C GLU A 96 -11.53 -41.81 -14.79
N ASP A 97 -11.75 -43.07 -14.41
CA ASP A 97 -12.44 -44.03 -15.25
C ASP A 97 -13.91 -43.63 -15.45
N ALA A 98 -14.58 -43.15 -14.39
CA ALA A 98 -15.95 -42.64 -14.51
C ALA A 98 -16.06 -41.51 -15.56
N LEU A 99 -15.07 -40.61 -15.62
CA LEU A 99 -15.03 -39.53 -16.61
C LEU A 99 -14.81 -40.08 -18.03
N SER A 100 -13.90 -41.03 -18.21
CA SER A 100 -13.61 -41.61 -19.53
C SER A 100 -14.86 -42.29 -20.14
N TYR A 101 -15.59 -43.06 -19.33
CA TYR A 101 -16.83 -43.71 -19.73
C TYR A 101 -18.00 -42.72 -19.87
N ALA A 102 -18.03 -41.63 -19.09
CA ALA A 102 -19.00 -40.55 -19.28
C ALA A 102 -18.79 -39.81 -20.61
N LEU A 103 -17.54 -39.54 -20.98
CA LEU A 103 -17.18 -38.96 -22.28
C LEU A 103 -17.56 -39.91 -23.43
N ALA A 104 -17.44 -41.22 -23.22
CA ALA A 104 -17.84 -42.23 -24.20
C ALA A 104 -19.37 -42.38 -24.34
N ALA A 105 -20.15 -42.08 -23.29
CA ALA A 105 -21.61 -42.07 -23.33
C ALA A 105 -22.22 -40.92 -24.16
N GLY A 106 -21.43 -39.88 -24.46
CA GLY A 106 -21.77 -38.81 -25.42
C GLY A 106 -23.10 -38.11 -25.13
N LYS A 107 -24.14 -38.42 -25.91
CA LYS A 107 -25.46 -37.77 -25.82
C LYS A 107 -26.32 -38.25 -24.65
N LEU A 108 -26.01 -39.42 -24.07
CA LEU A 108 -26.74 -39.95 -22.92
C LEU A 108 -26.28 -39.35 -21.58
N PHE A 109 -25.12 -38.67 -21.58
CA PHE A 109 -24.68 -37.85 -20.45
C PHE A 109 -25.22 -36.42 -20.63
N ASP A 110 -26.38 -36.14 -20.03
CA ASP A 110 -27.02 -34.83 -20.11
C ASP A 110 -26.56 -33.91 -18.95
N VAL A 111 -25.90 -32.81 -19.31
CA VAL A 111 -25.42 -31.77 -18.38
C VAL A 111 -26.60 -30.94 -17.81
N ALA A 112 -27.78 -31.02 -18.44
CA ALA A 112 -29.00 -30.32 -18.04
C ALA A 112 -29.86 -31.08 -17.01
N GLU A 113 -29.50 -32.31 -16.64
CA GLU A 113 -30.26 -33.09 -15.65
C GLU A 113 -30.15 -32.45 -14.25
N LYS A 114 -31.19 -31.72 -13.83
CA LYS A 114 -31.23 -31.04 -12.52
C LYS A 114 -31.37 -32.06 -11.38
N ASN A 115 -30.51 -31.94 -10.36
CA ASN A 115 -30.51 -32.70 -9.09
C ASN A 115 -29.96 -34.14 -9.15
N SER A 116 -28.91 -34.38 -9.94
CA SER A 116 -28.18 -35.66 -9.93
C SER A 116 -26.77 -35.47 -9.37
N ASP A 117 -26.54 -35.94 -8.13
CA ASP A 117 -25.21 -35.89 -7.47
C ASP A 117 -24.11 -36.53 -8.35
N PHE A 118 -24.47 -37.52 -9.17
CA PHE A 118 -23.59 -38.16 -10.14
C PHE A 118 -23.11 -37.18 -11.22
N VAL A 119 -24.04 -36.45 -11.86
CA VAL A 119 -23.71 -35.52 -12.95
C VAL A 119 -22.86 -34.37 -12.41
N ASP A 120 -23.21 -33.82 -11.26
CA ASP A 120 -22.47 -32.70 -10.66
C ASP A 120 -21.04 -33.12 -10.27
N THR A 121 -20.83 -34.34 -9.75
CA THR A 121 -19.49 -34.83 -9.37
C THR A 121 -18.63 -35.15 -10.59
N VAL A 122 -19.19 -35.83 -11.60
CA VAL A 122 -18.45 -36.16 -12.83
C VAL A 122 -18.15 -34.89 -13.63
N LEU A 123 -19.06 -33.92 -13.65
CA LEU A 123 -18.84 -32.62 -14.28
C LEU A 123 -17.74 -31.82 -13.56
N ALA A 124 -17.72 -31.81 -12.23
CA ALA A 124 -16.64 -31.17 -11.47
C ALA A 124 -15.28 -31.79 -11.82
N LYS A 125 -15.16 -33.12 -11.81
CA LYS A 125 -13.92 -33.81 -12.22
C LYS A 125 -13.57 -33.55 -13.69
N ALA A 126 -14.56 -33.45 -14.58
CA ALA A 126 -14.35 -33.10 -15.99
C ALA A 126 -13.70 -31.72 -16.13
N ILE A 127 -14.22 -30.72 -15.41
CA ILE A 127 -13.70 -29.36 -15.41
C ILE A 127 -12.30 -29.33 -14.81
N ASP A 128 -12.08 -29.97 -13.65
CA ASP A 128 -10.76 -30.02 -13.00
C ASP A 128 -9.71 -30.64 -13.94
N THR A 129 -10.05 -31.78 -14.56
CA THR A 129 -9.15 -32.48 -15.51
C THR A 129 -8.89 -31.64 -16.76
N TYR A 130 -9.91 -30.93 -17.25
CA TYR A 130 -9.76 -30.02 -18.40
C TYR A 130 -8.85 -28.84 -18.07
N VAL A 131 -9.07 -28.20 -16.92
CA VAL A 131 -8.27 -27.09 -16.41
C VAL A 131 -6.82 -27.53 -16.20
N GLU A 132 -6.58 -28.67 -15.56
CA GLU A 132 -5.23 -29.21 -15.38
C GLU A 132 -4.51 -29.48 -16.70
N LYS A 133 -5.18 -30.12 -17.67
CA LYS A 133 -4.62 -30.38 -19.00
C LYS A 133 -4.29 -29.09 -19.76
N ARG A 134 -5.18 -28.08 -19.70
CA ARG A 134 -4.95 -26.75 -20.29
C ARG A 134 -3.82 -25.99 -19.62
N GLN A 135 -3.73 -26.05 -18.29
CA GLN A 135 -2.68 -25.41 -17.53
C GLN A 135 -1.31 -26.01 -17.85
N ARG A 136 -1.20 -27.35 -17.96
CA ARG A 136 0.02 -28.06 -18.35
C ARG A 136 0.37 -27.89 -19.83
N GLY A 137 -0.60 -27.98 -20.73
CA GLY A 137 -0.40 -27.79 -22.18
C GLY A 137 0.14 -26.40 -22.52
N GLY A 138 -0.28 -25.36 -21.78
CA GLY A 138 0.27 -24.01 -21.94
C GLY A 138 1.74 -23.86 -21.47
N THR A 139 2.23 -24.75 -20.61
CA THR A 139 3.63 -24.77 -20.13
C THR A 139 4.52 -25.50 -21.13
N VAL A 140 4.09 -26.67 -21.61
CA VAL A 140 4.85 -27.51 -22.56
C VAL A 140 4.98 -26.85 -23.94
N VAL A 141 3.95 -26.15 -24.43
CA VAL A 141 4.05 -25.40 -25.71
C VAL A 141 5.06 -24.25 -25.62
N ARG A 142 5.29 -23.66 -24.44
CA ARG A 142 6.30 -22.60 -24.24
C ARG A 142 7.70 -23.16 -24.08
N GLU A 143 7.87 -24.28 -23.39
CA GLU A 143 9.17 -24.99 -23.31
C GLU A 143 9.59 -25.48 -24.71
N ALA A 144 8.67 -26.08 -25.46
CA ALA A 144 8.91 -26.47 -26.86
C ALA A 144 9.18 -25.27 -27.79
N ALA A 145 8.54 -24.11 -27.57
CA ALA A 145 8.80 -22.90 -28.35
C ALA A 145 10.12 -22.21 -27.99
N ALA A 146 10.60 -22.35 -26.74
CA ALA A 146 11.91 -21.88 -26.30
C ALA A 146 13.04 -22.79 -26.80
N GLU A 147 12.84 -24.11 -26.73
CA GLU A 147 13.80 -25.11 -27.25
C GLU A 147 13.92 -25.05 -28.78
N ALA A 148 12.84 -24.72 -29.50
CA ALA A 148 12.86 -24.55 -30.95
C ALA A 148 13.68 -23.33 -31.44
N MET A 149 14.08 -22.41 -30.55
CA MET A 149 14.92 -21.26 -30.90
C MET A 149 16.42 -21.50 -30.70
N GLU A 150 16.83 -22.49 -29.90
CA GLU A 150 18.26 -22.64 -29.54
C GLU A 150 19.03 -23.71 -30.32
N GLU A 151 18.54 -24.94 -30.57
CA GLU A 151 19.41 -25.94 -31.25
C GLU A 151 18.67 -26.92 -32.17
N GLY A 152 19.33 -27.25 -33.29
CA GLY A 152 18.96 -28.34 -34.17
C GLY A 152 19.59 -29.67 -33.74
N GLU A 153 18.82 -30.74 -33.93
CA GLU A 153 19.15 -32.18 -33.86
C GLU A 153 18.80 -32.97 -32.58
N GLU A 154 17.75 -33.78 -32.72
CA GLU A 154 17.65 -35.22 -32.46
C GLU A 154 18.16 -35.82 -31.13
N GLU A 155 17.35 -35.73 -30.08
CA GLU A 155 17.08 -36.89 -29.22
C GLU A 155 15.57 -36.98 -28.90
N ARG A 156 14.90 -38.00 -29.45
CA ARG A 156 13.50 -38.34 -29.20
C ARG A 156 13.32 -38.84 -27.76
N GLY A 157 13.08 -37.93 -26.83
CA GLY A 157 12.20 -38.19 -25.70
C GLY A 157 10.76 -38.16 -26.19
N GLU A 158 9.92 -39.10 -25.76
CA GLU A 158 8.52 -39.23 -26.19
C GLU A 158 7.76 -37.90 -25.97
N ALA A 159 7.48 -37.19 -27.06
CA ALA A 159 6.58 -36.05 -27.06
C ALA A 159 5.18 -36.55 -26.65
N PHE A 160 4.84 -36.38 -25.37
CA PHE A 160 3.49 -36.57 -24.88
C PHE A 160 2.59 -35.53 -25.55
N ASP A 161 1.84 -35.96 -26.56
CA ASP A 161 0.87 -35.13 -27.27
C ASP A 161 -0.24 -34.71 -26.29
N VAL A 162 -0.22 -33.45 -25.83
CA VAL A 162 -1.29 -32.86 -25.02
C VAL A 162 -2.45 -32.47 -25.96
N SER A 163 -2.95 -33.43 -26.74
CA SER A 163 -4.17 -33.25 -27.51
C SER A 163 -5.36 -33.33 -26.55
N ILE A 164 -6.06 -32.21 -26.36
CA ILE A 164 -7.29 -32.17 -25.57
C ILE A 164 -8.38 -32.92 -26.34
N ASP A 165 -9.07 -33.86 -25.68
CA ASP A 165 -10.19 -34.57 -26.29
C ASP A 165 -11.31 -33.57 -26.65
N PRO A 166 -11.72 -33.48 -27.94
CA PRO A 166 -12.82 -32.61 -28.37
C PRO A 166 -14.14 -32.84 -27.62
N ARG A 167 -14.36 -34.05 -27.09
CA ARG A 167 -15.54 -34.38 -26.30
C ARG A 167 -15.53 -33.65 -24.97
N LEU A 168 -14.37 -33.56 -24.31
CA LEU A 168 -14.20 -32.84 -23.05
C LEU A 168 -14.42 -31.35 -23.25
N GLU A 169 -13.90 -30.78 -24.33
CA GLU A 169 -14.14 -29.38 -24.70
C GLU A 169 -15.62 -29.10 -24.95
N SER A 170 -16.34 -30.02 -25.61
CA SER A 170 -17.77 -29.87 -25.86
C SER A 170 -18.63 -29.88 -24.58
N ILE A 171 -18.24 -30.64 -23.55
CA ILE A 171 -18.93 -30.66 -22.26
C ILE A 171 -18.74 -29.32 -21.54
N VAL A 172 -17.52 -28.78 -21.56
CA VAL A 172 -17.20 -27.48 -20.97
C VAL A 172 -17.93 -26.35 -21.70
N ASP A 173 -18.04 -26.40 -23.03
CA ASP A 173 -18.82 -25.42 -23.80
C ASP A 173 -20.31 -25.45 -23.45
N ARG A 174 -20.91 -26.65 -23.28
CA ARG A 174 -22.30 -26.79 -22.80
C ARG A 174 -22.48 -26.26 -21.38
N MET A 175 -21.47 -26.40 -20.53
CA MET A 175 -21.49 -25.83 -19.18
C MET A 175 -21.47 -24.30 -19.23
N PHE A 176 -20.65 -23.70 -20.10
CA PHE A 176 -20.68 -22.24 -20.31
C PHE A 176 -22.06 -21.79 -20.80
N GLU A 177 -22.68 -22.50 -21.74
CA GLU A 177 -24.05 -22.23 -22.18
C GLU A 177 -25.06 -22.27 -21.02
N LYS A 178 -24.98 -23.27 -20.14
CA LYS A 178 -25.81 -23.37 -18.93
C LYS A 178 -25.56 -22.19 -17.98
N CYS A 179 -24.31 -21.80 -17.75
CA CYS A 179 -24.00 -20.63 -16.93
C CYS A 179 -24.58 -19.33 -17.54
N HIS A 180 -24.60 -19.22 -18.87
CA HIS A 180 -25.24 -18.10 -19.55
C HIS A 180 -26.77 -18.11 -19.38
N GLU A 181 -27.42 -19.28 -19.48
CA GLU A 181 -28.87 -19.43 -19.23
C GLU A 181 -29.25 -19.08 -17.78
N GLU A 182 -28.42 -19.47 -16.81
CA GLU A 182 -28.61 -19.20 -15.38
C GLU A 182 -28.18 -17.78 -14.96
N LYS A 183 -27.68 -16.97 -15.90
CA LYS A 183 -27.18 -15.59 -15.69
C LYS A 183 -26.05 -15.48 -14.66
N GLN A 184 -25.25 -16.52 -14.51
CA GLN A 184 -24.13 -16.57 -13.56
C GLN A 184 -22.80 -16.16 -14.21
N TRP A 185 -22.69 -14.88 -14.60
CA TRP A 185 -21.54 -14.36 -15.34
C TRP A 185 -20.22 -14.44 -14.58
N THR A 186 -20.23 -14.26 -13.25
CA THR A 186 -19.02 -14.32 -12.42
C THR A 186 -18.37 -15.70 -12.42
N HIS A 187 -19.18 -16.76 -12.40
CA HIS A 187 -18.69 -18.15 -12.46
C HIS A 187 -18.10 -18.45 -13.84
N ALA A 188 -18.78 -18.01 -14.92
CA ALA A 188 -18.28 -18.17 -16.28
C ALA A 188 -16.92 -17.48 -16.49
N VAL A 189 -16.75 -16.25 -15.96
CA VAL A 189 -15.47 -15.54 -15.99
C VAL A 189 -14.39 -16.29 -15.21
N GLY A 190 -14.71 -16.81 -14.02
CA GLY A 190 -13.76 -17.59 -13.21
C GLY A 190 -13.25 -18.83 -13.95
N VAL A 191 -14.16 -19.66 -14.45
CA VAL A 191 -13.81 -20.90 -15.19
C VAL A 191 -13.08 -20.59 -16.50
N ALA A 192 -13.44 -19.51 -17.21
CA ALA A 192 -12.74 -19.08 -18.42
C ALA A 192 -11.27 -18.69 -18.12
N LEU A 193 -11.03 -17.99 -17.02
CA LEU A 193 -9.68 -17.61 -16.59
C LEU A 193 -8.87 -18.82 -16.11
N GLU A 194 -9.47 -19.75 -15.36
CA GLU A 194 -8.81 -20.98 -14.90
C GLU A 194 -8.41 -21.90 -16.05
N SER A 195 -9.29 -22.04 -17.04
CA SER A 195 -9.08 -22.86 -18.25
C SER A 195 -8.22 -22.16 -19.33
N LYS A 196 -7.80 -20.92 -19.09
CA LYS A 196 -7.04 -20.07 -20.04
C LYS A 196 -7.73 -19.87 -21.40
N ARG A 197 -9.07 -19.80 -21.41
CA ARG A 197 -9.89 -19.64 -22.63
C ARG A 197 -10.33 -18.18 -22.81
N LEU A 198 -9.62 -17.47 -23.68
CA LEU A 198 -9.92 -16.06 -24.01
C LEU A 198 -11.24 -15.90 -24.78
N ASP A 199 -11.58 -16.86 -25.62
CA ASP A 199 -12.82 -16.92 -26.39
C ASP A 199 -14.07 -17.08 -25.51
N ALA A 200 -13.98 -17.89 -24.45
CA ALA A 200 -15.05 -18.06 -23.47
C ALA A 200 -15.24 -16.79 -22.64
N LEU A 201 -14.14 -16.11 -22.29
CA LEU A 201 -14.17 -14.83 -21.58
C LEU A 201 -14.86 -13.74 -22.41
N GLU A 202 -14.51 -13.62 -23.70
CA GLU A 202 -15.15 -12.68 -24.64
C GLU A 202 -16.67 -12.92 -24.74
N LYS A 203 -17.08 -14.18 -24.93
CA LYS A 203 -18.50 -14.56 -25.01
C LYS A 203 -19.27 -14.28 -23.71
N ALA A 204 -18.66 -14.55 -22.55
CA ALA A 204 -19.29 -14.33 -21.26
C ALA A 204 -19.54 -12.83 -21.00
N ILE A 205 -18.62 -11.97 -21.43
CA ILE A 205 -18.74 -10.52 -21.26
C ILE A 205 -19.73 -9.93 -22.27
N SER A 206 -19.65 -10.32 -23.55
CA SER A 206 -20.50 -9.75 -24.60
C SER A 206 -21.99 -10.08 -24.43
N ARG A 207 -22.31 -11.19 -23.76
CA ARG A 207 -23.69 -11.65 -23.51
C ARG A 207 -24.26 -11.16 -22.18
N ALA A 208 -23.46 -10.52 -21.33
CA ALA A 208 -23.88 -10.08 -20.01
C ALA A 208 -24.90 -8.93 -20.10
N GLU A 209 -25.92 -8.96 -19.22
CA GLU A 209 -26.91 -7.87 -19.11
C GLU A 209 -26.29 -6.57 -18.55
N GLN A 210 -25.19 -6.69 -17.80
CA GLN A 210 -24.43 -5.56 -17.24
C GLN A 210 -22.92 -5.76 -17.50
N PRO A 211 -22.42 -5.39 -18.70
CA PRO A 211 -21.03 -5.63 -19.07
C PRO A 211 -20.02 -4.90 -18.17
N GLU A 212 -20.34 -3.71 -17.65
CA GLU A 212 -19.43 -2.91 -16.82
C GLU A 212 -19.03 -3.59 -15.51
N VAL A 213 -20.01 -4.17 -14.81
CA VAL A 213 -19.78 -4.87 -13.53
C VAL A 213 -18.94 -6.12 -13.76
N VAL A 214 -19.27 -6.88 -14.81
CA VAL A 214 -18.55 -8.11 -15.18
C VAL A 214 -17.12 -7.79 -15.63
N LEU A 215 -16.91 -6.69 -16.38
CA LEU A 215 -15.59 -6.23 -16.79
C LEU A 215 -14.72 -5.78 -15.61
N SER A 216 -15.29 -5.03 -14.66
CA SER A 216 -14.57 -4.63 -13.44
C SER A 216 -14.18 -5.84 -12.59
N TYR A 217 -15.08 -6.83 -12.50
CA TYR A 217 -14.82 -8.10 -11.84
C TYR A 217 -13.73 -8.90 -12.56
N ALA A 218 -13.83 -9.06 -13.89
CA ALA A 218 -12.84 -9.77 -14.70
C ALA A 218 -11.46 -9.12 -14.60
N THR A 219 -11.39 -7.79 -14.60
CA THR A 219 -10.14 -7.03 -14.42
C THR A 219 -9.52 -7.29 -13.06
N LYS A 220 -10.33 -7.26 -11.99
CA LYS A 220 -9.87 -7.55 -10.63
C LYS A 220 -9.40 -9.00 -10.48
N VAL A 221 -10.17 -9.95 -10.98
CA VAL A 221 -9.85 -11.38 -10.93
C VAL A 221 -8.57 -11.69 -11.72
N SER A 222 -8.42 -11.08 -12.89
CA SER A 222 -7.22 -11.22 -13.73
C SER A 222 -5.96 -10.71 -13.01
N GLN A 223 -6.08 -9.73 -12.12
CA GLN A 223 -4.94 -9.24 -11.33
C GLN A 223 -4.62 -10.11 -10.12
N THR A 224 -5.63 -10.70 -9.47
CA THR A 224 -5.44 -11.41 -8.19
C THR A 224 -5.23 -12.92 -8.33
N LEU A 225 -5.90 -13.57 -9.29
CA LEU A 225 -5.89 -15.04 -9.42
C LEU A 225 -4.96 -15.53 -10.52
N VAL A 226 -4.72 -14.74 -11.57
CA VAL A 226 -3.84 -15.16 -12.66
C VAL A 226 -2.38 -14.95 -12.25
N MET A 227 -1.69 -16.06 -12.00
CA MET A 227 -0.28 -16.07 -11.59
C MET A 227 0.69 -15.88 -12.77
N GLN A 228 0.31 -16.32 -13.96
CA GLN A 228 1.17 -16.23 -15.16
C GLN A 228 1.10 -14.85 -15.80
N LYS A 229 2.26 -14.21 -15.97
CA LYS A 229 2.38 -12.85 -16.51
C LYS A 229 1.88 -12.74 -17.95
N SER A 230 2.24 -13.70 -18.80
CA SER A 230 1.88 -13.71 -20.23
C SER A 230 0.37 -13.79 -20.44
N PHE A 231 -0.27 -14.78 -19.81
CA PHE A 231 -1.71 -14.95 -19.91
C PHE A 231 -2.48 -13.77 -19.30
N ARG A 232 -1.98 -13.18 -18.21
CA ARG A 232 -2.55 -11.96 -17.64
C ARG A 232 -2.49 -10.79 -18.62
N ALA A 233 -1.39 -10.65 -19.36
CA ALA A 233 -1.26 -9.61 -20.39
C ALA A 233 -2.24 -9.85 -21.56
N GLU A 234 -2.38 -11.09 -22.03
CA GLU A 234 -3.33 -11.43 -23.09
C GLU A 234 -4.80 -11.19 -22.67
N ALA A 235 -5.16 -11.62 -21.45
CA ALA A 235 -6.49 -11.41 -20.89
C ALA A 235 -6.81 -9.91 -20.76
N LEU A 236 -5.87 -9.10 -20.26
CA LEU A 236 -6.04 -7.65 -20.15
C LEU A 236 -6.11 -6.97 -21.52
N ALA A 237 -5.34 -7.43 -22.51
CA ALA A 237 -5.42 -6.91 -23.88
C ALA A 237 -6.80 -7.19 -24.52
N LEU A 238 -7.37 -8.37 -24.26
CA LEU A 238 -8.73 -8.68 -24.65
C LEU A 238 -9.74 -7.78 -23.92
N LEU A 239 -9.60 -7.59 -22.61
CA LEU A 239 -10.49 -6.70 -21.84
C LEU A 239 -10.48 -5.28 -22.38
N VAL A 240 -9.31 -4.72 -22.74
CA VAL A 240 -9.20 -3.40 -23.39
C VAL A 240 -9.99 -3.37 -24.69
N LYS A 241 -9.82 -4.38 -25.55
CA LYS A 241 -10.57 -4.49 -26.80
C LYS A 241 -12.08 -4.53 -26.54
N LEU A 242 -12.52 -5.27 -25.52
CA LEU A 242 -13.94 -5.35 -25.16
C LEU A 242 -14.49 -4.01 -24.67
N TYR A 243 -13.73 -3.26 -23.88
CA TYR A 243 -14.10 -1.91 -23.49
C TYR A 243 -14.22 -0.94 -24.67
N GLU A 244 -13.46 -1.13 -25.76
CA GLU A 244 -13.55 -0.29 -26.96
C GLU A 244 -14.70 -0.71 -27.89
N THR A 245 -15.05 -2.00 -27.92
CA THR A 245 -16.06 -2.54 -28.85
C THR A 245 -17.49 -2.51 -28.35
N LEU A 246 -17.71 -2.49 -27.03
CA LEU A 246 -19.05 -2.52 -26.45
C LEU A 246 -19.62 -1.11 -26.37
N ASP A 247 -20.83 -0.92 -26.89
CA ASP A 247 -21.56 0.36 -26.79
C ASP A 247 -22.10 0.52 -25.36
N PHE A 248 -21.47 1.41 -24.58
CA PHE A 248 -21.93 1.79 -23.25
C PHE A 248 -22.75 3.09 -23.32
N ASP A 249 -23.76 3.24 -22.44
CA ASP A 249 -24.46 4.52 -22.24
C ASP A 249 -23.48 5.62 -21.76
N GLU A 250 -22.43 5.23 -21.02
CA GLU A 250 -21.27 6.06 -20.67
C GLU A 250 -19.96 5.26 -20.86
N PRO A 251 -19.06 5.66 -21.78
CA PRO A 251 -17.78 4.96 -21.97
C PRO A 251 -16.88 5.07 -20.74
N ASN A 252 -16.49 3.91 -20.18
CA ASN A 252 -15.63 3.83 -19.00
C ASN A 252 -14.14 3.97 -19.35
N TYR A 253 -13.72 5.19 -19.69
CA TYR A 253 -12.32 5.51 -20.02
C TYR A 253 -11.34 5.24 -18.86
N ASN A 254 -11.80 5.29 -17.61
CA ASN A 254 -10.97 4.98 -16.44
C ASN A 254 -10.59 3.50 -16.39
N GLY A 255 -11.55 2.58 -16.61
CA GLY A 255 -11.28 1.15 -16.70
C GLY A 255 -10.31 0.78 -17.82
N VAL A 256 -10.45 1.42 -18.99
CA VAL A 256 -9.53 1.28 -20.13
C VAL A 256 -8.12 1.72 -19.75
N CYS A 257 -7.98 2.93 -19.20
CA CYS A 257 -6.68 3.47 -18.84
C CYS A 257 -6.01 2.68 -17.70
N GLN A 258 -6.78 2.12 -16.76
CA GLN A 258 -6.26 1.21 -15.74
C GLN A 258 -5.70 -0.08 -16.36
N CYS A 259 -6.42 -0.69 -17.31
CA CYS A 259 -5.96 -1.89 -18.01
C CYS A 259 -4.71 -1.60 -18.86
N LEU A 260 -4.72 -0.48 -19.61
CA LEU A 260 -3.57 -0.03 -20.40
C LEU A 260 -2.36 0.30 -19.54
N ALA A 261 -2.55 0.88 -18.36
CA ALA A 261 -1.48 1.15 -17.41
C ALA A 261 -0.88 -0.15 -16.85
N ILE A 262 -1.68 -1.21 -16.65
CA ILE A 262 -1.16 -2.51 -16.20
C ILE A 262 -0.37 -3.20 -17.31
N LEU A 263 -0.82 -3.06 -18.56
CA LEU A 263 -0.12 -3.53 -19.75
C LEU A 263 1.12 -2.68 -20.08
N GLU A 264 1.21 -1.47 -19.53
CA GLU A 264 2.25 -0.47 -19.79
C GLU A 264 2.32 -0.04 -21.27
N ASP A 265 1.18 -0.01 -21.97
CA ASP A 265 1.05 0.48 -23.35
C ASP A 265 0.86 2.00 -23.37
N ASP A 266 1.98 2.72 -23.50
CA ASP A 266 2.04 4.18 -23.44
C ASP A 266 1.39 4.85 -24.65
N LYS A 267 1.40 4.20 -25.81
CA LYS A 267 0.87 4.78 -27.05
C LYS A 267 -0.65 4.83 -27.03
N ARG A 268 -1.30 3.69 -26.76
CA ARG A 268 -2.76 3.61 -26.71
C ARG A 268 -3.34 4.49 -25.60
N CYS A 269 -2.67 4.54 -24.44
CA CYS A 269 -3.13 5.40 -23.34
C CYS A 269 -3.02 6.90 -23.70
N ALA A 270 -1.94 7.31 -24.37
CA ALA A 270 -1.79 8.68 -24.86
C ALA A 270 -2.88 9.03 -25.89
N ASP A 271 -3.22 8.11 -26.80
CA ASP A 271 -4.27 8.32 -27.81
C ASP A 271 -5.65 8.54 -27.18
N VAL A 272 -6.01 7.73 -26.17
CA VAL A 272 -7.27 7.89 -25.41
C VAL A 272 -7.32 9.22 -24.66
N LEU A 273 -6.22 9.61 -24.00
CA LEU A 273 -6.15 10.91 -23.32
C LEU A 273 -6.24 12.08 -24.30
N LEU A 274 -5.59 11.97 -25.47
CA LEU A 274 -5.66 12.99 -26.51
C LEU A 274 -7.06 13.09 -27.12
N SER A 275 -7.80 11.99 -27.29
CA SER A 275 -9.20 12.07 -27.76
C SER A 275 -10.10 12.80 -26.77
N LEU A 276 -9.90 12.57 -25.47
CA LEU A 276 -10.65 13.25 -24.41
C LEU A 276 -10.35 14.76 -24.34
N VAL A 277 -9.07 15.15 -24.47
CA VAL A 277 -8.67 16.58 -24.46
C VAL A 277 -9.08 17.32 -25.73
N LYS A 278 -9.18 16.60 -26.86
CA LYS A 278 -9.66 17.16 -28.15
C LYS A 278 -11.18 17.32 -28.18
N SER A 279 -11.92 16.55 -27.38
CA SER A 279 -13.37 16.69 -27.24
C SER A 279 -13.75 18.10 -26.78
N SER A 280 -14.88 18.59 -27.29
CA SER A 280 -15.43 19.91 -26.92
C SER A 280 -16.24 19.84 -25.62
N ASP A 281 -16.56 18.63 -25.14
CA ASP A 281 -17.39 18.43 -23.95
C ASP A 281 -16.59 18.64 -22.66
N GLU A 282 -17.12 19.46 -21.77
CA GLU A 282 -16.45 19.79 -20.50
C GLU A 282 -16.32 18.56 -19.57
N ARG A 283 -17.23 17.60 -19.68
CA ARG A 283 -17.20 16.35 -18.91
C ARG A 283 -15.98 15.50 -19.28
N ASP A 284 -15.72 15.31 -20.57
CA ASP A 284 -14.60 14.52 -21.07
C ASP A 284 -13.25 15.13 -20.64
N ASN A 285 -13.18 16.47 -20.61
CA ASN A 285 -12.00 17.20 -20.15
C ASN A 285 -11.73 16.98 -18.65
N LEU A 286 -12.79 17.03 -17.82
CA LEU A 286 -12.67 16.73 -16.38
C LEU A 286 -12.32 15.26 -16.12
N GLN A 287 -12.88 14.35 -16.92
CA GLN A 287 -12.51 12.92 -16.89
C GLN A 287 -11.04 12.71 -17.26
N ALA A 288 -10.51 13.42 -18.26
CA ALA A 288 -9.09 13.33 -18.61
C ALA A 288 -8.18 13.71 -17.42
N TYR A 289 -8.53 14.75 -16.67
CA TYR A 289 -7.79 15.12 -15.45
C TYR A 289 -7.93 14.07 -14.35
N GLN A 290 -9.14 13.52 -14.12
CA GLN A 290 -9.35 12.46 -13.12
C GLN A 290 -8.55 11.20 -13.48
N ILE A 291 -8.54 10.80 -14.76
CA ILE A 291 -7.71 9.69 -15.25
C ILE A 291 -6.23 10.01 -15.03
N GLY A 292 -5.78 11.23 -15.35
CA GLY A 292 -4.41 11.66 -15.08
C GLY A 292 -4.00 11.51 -13.61
N PHE A 293 -4.87 11.90 -12.68
CA PHE A 293 -4.63 11.72 -11.24
C PHE A 293 -4.65 10.24 -10.82
N ASN A 294 -5.59 9.44 -11.33
CA ASN A 294 -5.67 8.00 -11.05
C ASN A 294 -4.40 7.28 -11.55
N LEU A 295 -3.91 7.62 -12.74
CA LEU A 295 -2.65 7.09 -13.30
C LEU A 295 -1.44 7.50 -12.46
N PHE A 296 -1.41 8.74 -11.94
CA PHE A 296 -0.37 9.18 -11.02
C PHE A 296 -0.37 8.36 -9.71
N GLU A 297 -1.54 7.99 -9.18
CA GLU A 297 -1.67 7.14 -7.98
C GLU A 297 -1.22 5.69 -8.20
N MET A 298 -1.24 5.20 -9.45
CA MET A 298 -0.69 3.88 -9.81
C MET A 298 0.84 3.83 -9.77
N ASP A 299 1.50 4.99 -9.82
CA ASP A 299 2.94 5.17 -9.56
C ASP A 299 3.89 4.45 -10.53
N LEU A 300 3.50 4.36 -11.81
CA LEU A 300 4.32 3.84 -12.90
C LEU A 300 5.05 4.97 -13.61
N ARG A 301 6.17 5.42 -13.02
CA ARG A 301 6.86 6.64 -13.46
C ARG A 301 7.35 6.61 -14.91
N ASN A 302 7.88 5.48 -15.37
CA ASN A 302 8.38 5.35 -16.75
C ASN A 302 7.24 5.35 -17.77
N PHE A 303 6.14 4.66 -17.47
CA PHE A 303 4.91 4.71 -18.27
C PHE A 303 4.35 6.15 -18.34
N LEU A 304 4.21 6.82 -17.19
CA LEU A 304 3.72 8.20 -17.10
C LEU A 304 4.61 9.17 -17.88
N SER A 305 5.94 9.03 -17.79
CA SER A 305 6.88 9.83 -18.56
C SER A 305 6.75 9.57 -20.07
N GLY A 306 6.57 8.32 -20.48
CA GLY A 306 6.36 7.95 -21.88
C GLY A 306 5.07 8.56 -22.44
N VAL A 307 3.95 8.40 -21.72
CA VAL A 307 2.64 8.99 -22.07
C VAL A 307 2.76 10.52 -22.15
N ALA A 308 3.38 11.17 -21.16
CA ALA A 308 3.56 12.62 -21.15
C ALA A 308 4.39 13.11 -22.36
N ASN A 309 5.48 12.41 -22.70
CA ASN A 309 6.30 12.75 -23.86
C ASN A 309 5.53 12.58 -25.18
N LEU A 310 4.73 11.52 -25.31
CA LEU A 310 3.89 11.30 -26.49
C LEU A 310 2.81 12.38 -26.62
N VAL A 311 2.13 12.73 -25.53
CA VAL A 311 1.14 13.82 -25.50
C VAL A 311 1.76 15.16 -25.89
N VAL A 312 2.96 15.48 -25.38
CA VAL A 312 3.71 16.69 -25.77
C VAL A 312 4.09 16.67 -27.24
N SER A 313 4.59 15.53 -27.74
CA SER A 313 4.99 15.40 -29.16
C SER A 313 3.81 15.56 -30.11
N ALA A 314 2.64 15.01 -29.78
CA ALA A 314 1.41 15.14 -30.55
C ALA A 314 0.88 16.58 -30.55
N SER A 315 1.04 17.30 -29.44
CA SER A 315 0.70 18.73 -29.31
C SER A 315 1.66 19.65 -30.07
N LEU A 316 2.94 19.29 -30.18
CA LEU A 316 3.91 20.01 -31.02
C LEU A 316 3.66 19.76 -32.52
N ALA A 317 3.25 18.55 -32.90
CA ALA A 317 2.91 18.21 -34.27
C ALA A 317 1.70 18.98 -34.81
N SER A 318 0.72 19.31 -33.95
CA SER A 318 -0.41 20.16 -34.36
C SER A 318 -0.04 21.62 -34.65
N LYS A 319 1.14 22.10 -34.21
CA LYS A 319 1.61 23.47 -34.51
C LYS A 319 2.08 23.67 -35.96
N GLN A 320 2.38 22.61 -36.70
CA GLN A 320 2.96 22.70 -38.06
C GLN A 320 1.92 22.89 -39.18
N THR A 321 0.62 22.81 -38.87
CA THR A 321 -0.44 23.09 -39.84
C THR A 321 -0.76 24.60 -39.89
N PRO A 322 -0.78 25.25 -41.08
CA PRO A 322 -0.98 26.69 -41.19
C PRO A 322 -2.39 27.12 -40.74
N ILE A 323 -2.42 28.10 -39.83
CA ILE A 323 -3.59 28.62 -39.11
C ILE A 323 -4.43 29.54 -40.04
N LYS A 324 -5.77 29.47 -39.92
CA LYS A 324 -6.71 30.49 -40.45
C LYS A 324 -7.21 31.36 -39.29
N ASP A 325 -7.26 32.68 -39.51
CA ASP A 325 -7.66 33.68 -38.51
C ASP A 325 -9.02 33.38 -37.86
N GLY A 326 -9.05 33.32 -36.52
CA GLY A 326 -10.25 33.07 -35.69
C GLY A 326 -10.24 31.77 -34.87
N GLN A 327 -9.26 30.87 -35.06
CA GLN A 327 -9.09 29.63 -34.27
C GLN A 327 -8.07 29.74 -33.13
N GLU A 328 -7.35 30.85 -33.02
CA GLU A 328 -6.23 31.04 -32.07
C GLU A 328 -6.63 30.89 -30.60
N GLN A 329 -7.77 31.44 -30.17
CA GLN A 329 -8.21 31.36 -28.77
C GLN A 329 -8.58 29.92 -28.34
N LYS A 330 -9.28 29.18 -29.21
CA LYS A 330 -9.67 27.78 -28.93
C LYS A 330 -8.47 26.83 -28.98
N GLU A 331 -7.45 27.17 -29.75
CA GLU A 331 -6.22 26.41 -29.85
C GLU A 331 -5.27 26.70 -28.68
N ALA A 332 -5.22 27.96 -28.20
CA ALA A 332 -4.57 28.34 -26.96
C ALA A 332 -5.19 27.66 -25.73
N ASP A 333 -6.52 27.61 -25.64
CA ASP A 333 -7.22 26.89 -24.55
C ASP A 333 -6.95 25.38 -24.60
N LYS A 334 -6.93 24.78 -25.79
CA LYS A 334 -6.54 23.36 -25.97
C LYS A 334 -5.10 23.11 -25.52
N GLN A 335 -4.19 24.02 -25.84
CA GLN A 335 -2.80 23.93 -25.44
C GLN A 335 -2.63 24.06 -23.93
N ALA A 336 -3.35 25.00 -23.30
CA ALA A 336 -3.36 25.16 -21.85
C ALA A 336 -3.87 23.89 -21.15
N ARG A 337 -4.96 23.28 -21.64
CA ARG A 337 -5.49 22.00 -21.11
C ARG A 337 -4.50 20.86 -21.25
N THR A 338 -3.82 20.78 -22.40
CA THR A 338 -2.80 19.75 -22.65
C THR A 338 -1.60 19.93 -21.71
N ASN A 339 -1.15 21.18 -21.50
CA ASN A 339 -0.07 21.49 -20.57
C ASN A 339 -0.45 21.15 -19.12
N SER A 340 -1.69 21.45 -18.71
CA SER A 340 -2.24 21.08 -17.40
C SER A 340 -2.26 19.57 -17.19
N LEU A 341 -2.71 18.79 -18.19
CA LEU A 341 -2.68 17.33 -18.13
C LEU A 341 -1.24 16.80 -18.04
N VAL A 342 -0.32 17.35 -18.83
CA VAL A 342 1.11 16.97 -18.79
C VAL A 342 1.72 17.27 -17.42
N SER A 343 1.36 18.38 -16.78
CA SER A 343 1.84 18.72 -15.43
C SER A 343 1.31 17.73 -14.37
N ILE A 344 0.06 17.25 -14.52
CA ILE A 344 -0.50 16.17 -13.68
C ILE A 344 0.27 14.86 -13.90
N LEU A 345 0.46 14.43 -15.15
CA LEU A 345 1.13 13.18 -15.49
C LEU A 345 2.61 13.17 -15.05
N ARG A 346 3.29 14.32 -15.14
CA ARG A 346 4.66 14.50 -14.61
C ARG A 346 4.72 14.55 -13.09
N GLY A 347 3.59 14.80 -12.43
CA GLY A 347 3.49 14.82 -10.97
C GLY A 347 3.87 16.15 -10.31
N GLU A 348 3.98 17.24 -11.06
CA GLU A 348 4.29 18.57 -10.52
C GLU A 348 3.11 19.12 -9.72
N THR A 349 1.92 19.17 -10.33
CA THR A 349 0.69 19.61 -9.66
C THR A 349 0.31 18.73 -8.46
N PRO A 350 0.24 17.38 -8.58
CA PRO A 350 0.00 16.52 -7.43
C PRO A 350 0.96 16.74 -6.26
N ALA A 351 2.26 16.93 -6.53
CA ALA A 351 3.23 17.16 -5.47
C ALA A 351 3.06 18.51 -4.77
N LYS A 352 2.70 19.57 -5.51
CA LYS A 352 2.40 20.90 -4.94
C LYS A 352 1.15 20.83 -4.03
N LEU A 353 0.10 20.15 -4.49
CA LEU A 353 -1.14 19.97 -3.72
C LEU A 353 -0.92 19.16 -2.44
N TYR A 354 -0.15 18.07 -2.50
CA TYR A 354 0.19 17.30 -1.30
C TYR A 354 1.07 18.10 -0.33
N LEU A 355 2.01 18.90 -0.84
CA LEU A 355 2.86 19.75 -0.01
C LEU A 355 2.01 20.77 0.78
N GLU A 356 1.03 21.39 0.12
CA GLU A 356 0.13 22.34 0.75
C GLU A 356 -0.72 21.68 1.85
N PHE A 357 -1.27 20.50 1.57
CA PHE A 357 -2.01 19.73 2.56
C PHE A 357 -1.15 19.40 3.80
N LEU A 358 0.08 18.91 3.58
CA LEU A 358 0.99 18.54 4.67
C LEU A 358 1.44 19.76 5.49
N LYS A 359 1.63 20.92 4.84
CA LYS A 359 2.00 22.17 5.53
C LYS A 359 0.85 22.73 6.37
N THR A 360 -0.37 22.77 5.82
CA THR A 360 -1.54 23.37 6.47
C THR A 360 -2.13 22.52 7.58
N LYS A 361 -2.16 21.19 7.44
CA LYS A 361 -2.78 20.26 8.39
C LYS A 361 -1.77 19.48 9.24
N SER A 362 -0.54 19.96 9.41
CA SER A 362 0.46 19.27 10.23
C SER A 362 0.06 19.21 11.71
N HIS A 363 -0.15 18.01 12.24
CA HIS A 363 -0.43 17.74 13.65
C HIS A 363 0.71 16.93 14.31
N GLY A 364 1.96 17.22 13.94
CA GLY A 364 3.13 16.65 14.60
C GLY A 364 3.33 17.27 15.99
N ASP A 365 3.60 16.43 16.99
CA ASP A 365 3.84 16.89 18.37
C ASP A 365 5.32 17.28 18.58
N PRO A 366 5.66 18.57 18.75
CA PRO A 366 7.03 18.99 18.99
C PRO A 366 7.56 18.50 20.34
N ALA A 367 6.70 18.37 21.35
CA ALA A 367 7.08 17.94 22.70
C ALA A 367 7.53 16.47 22.72
N LEU A 368 6.97 15.63 21.85
CA LEU A 368 7.43 14.25 21.67
C LEU A 368 8.91 14.21 21.26
N VAL A 369 9.28 14.97 20.22
CA VAL A 369 10.67 15.00 19.70
C VAL A 369 11.63 15.57 20.75
N GLU A 370 11.21 16.57 21.52
CA GLU A 370 12.00 17.08 22.66
C GLU A 370 12.19 16.04 23.76
N LYS A 371 11.17 15.25 24.07
CA LYS A 371 11.25 14.16 25.06
C LYS A 371 12.22 13.07 24.57
N LEU A 372 12.15 12.69 23.30
CA LEU A 372 13.09 11.75 22.69
C LEU A 372 14.52 12.29 22.71
N LYS A 373 14.72 13.58 22.43
CA LYS A 373 16.03 14.24 22.57
C LYS A 373 16.55 14.19 24.01
N LYS A 374 15.71 14.46 25.01
CA LYS A 374 16.10 14.41 26.45
C LYS A 374 16.46 12.99 26.90
N ALA A 375 15.78 11.98 26.36
CA ALA A 375 16.04 10.57 26.67
C ALA A 375 17.38 10.07 26.10
N VAL A 376 17.94 10.77 25.10
CA VAL A 376 19.19 10.38 24.44
C VAL A 376 20.40 11.08 25.05
N GLU A 377 21.39 10.28 25.43
CA GLU A 377 22.72 10.78 25.76
C GLU A 377 23.40 11.37 24.52
N GLY A 378 23.71 12.67 24.56
CA GLY A 378 24.25 13.42 23.41
C GLY A 378 25.65 13.01 22.92
N ARG A 379 26.26 11.94 23.49
CA ARG A 379 27.54 11.36 23.02
C ARG A 379 27.36 10.12 22.15
N ASN A 380 26.18 9.51 22.13
CA ASN A 380 25.94 8.31 21.34
C ASN A 380 25.50 8.67 19.91
N SER A 381 26.39 8.45 18.94
CA SER A 381 26.18 8.79 17.53
C SER A 381 24.97 8.08 16.90
N VAL A 382 24.67 6.85 17.33
CA VAL A 382 23.55 6.05 16.78
C VAL A 382 22.22 6.62 17.25
N MET A 383 22.14 6.96 18.53
CA MET A 383 20.94 7.54 19.14
C MET A 383 20.67 8.96 18.62
N HIS A 384 21.73 9.75 18.40
CA HIS A 384 21.63 11.05 17.75
C HIS A 384 21.01 10.92 16.35
N GLY A 385 21.55 10.02 15.52
CA GLY A 385 21.01 9.74 14.19
C GLY A 385 19.56 9.25 14.20
N SER A 386 19.19 8.45 15.20
CA SER A 386 17.83 7.92 15.38
C SER A 386 16.81 9.02 15.71
N VAL A 387 17.16 9.99 16.55
CA VAL A 387 16.30 11.15 16.88
C VAL A 387 16.15 12.06 15.65
N VAL A 388 17.22 12.27 14.89
CA VAL A 388 17.14 13.06 13.66
C VAL A 388 16.27 12.35 12.61
N PHE A 389 16.40 11.03 12.46
CA PHE A 389 15.50 10.24 11.63
C PHE A 389 14.04 10.35 12.08
N ALA A 390 13.78 10.24 13.40
CA ALA A 390 12.42 10.35 13.92
C ALA A 390 11.81 11.73 13.64
N ASN A 391 12.56 12.81 13.86
CA ASN A 391 12.13 14.16 13.50
C ASN A 391 11.88 14.31 11.99
N ALA A 392 12.77 13.77 11.17
CA ALA A 392 12.66 13.83 9.71
C ALA A 392 11.39 13.11 9.23
N MET A 393 11.11 11.91 9.75
CA MET A 393 9.90 11.16 9.41
C MET A 393 8.62 11.84 9.93
N SER A 394 8.62 12.32 11.17
CA SER A 394 7.47 13.03 11.76
C SER A 394 7.12 14.29 10.96
N ASN A 395 8.12 14.99 10.41
CA ASN A 395 7.95 16.20 9.61
C ASN A 395 8.12 15.96 8.10
N CYS A 396 7.97 14.72 7.62
CA CYS A 396 8.16 14.39 6.22
C CYS A 396 7.18 15.18 5.32
N GLY A 397 7.72 16.03 4.44
CA GLY A 397 6.93 16.87 3.53
C GLY A 397 6.16 18.02 4.17
N THR A 398 6.34 18.32 5.46
CA THR A 398 5.63 19.45 6.12
C THR A 398 6.41 20.76 6.04
N THR A 399 7.68 20.72 5.58
CA THR A 399 8.61 21.86 5.51
C THR A 399 8.96 22.53 6.84
N SER A 400 8.54 21.95 7.97
CA SER A 400 8.84 22.48 9.31
C SER A 400 10.26 22.09 9.75
N ASP A 401 11.18 23.03 9.71
CA ASP A 401 12.56 22.88 10.19
C ASP A 401 12.77 23.47 11.61
N ALA A 402 11.68 23.79 12.31
CA ALA A 402 11.69 24.43 13.63
C ALA A 402 12.57 23.69 14.65
N PHE A 403 12.47 22.36 14.69
CA PHE A 403 13.30 21.54 15.58
C PHE A 403 14.79 21.69 15.29
N LEU A 404 15.19 21.70 14.00
CA LEU A 404 16.59 21.80 13.62
C LEU A 404 17.16 23.18 13.94
N ARG A 405 16.40 24.25 13.67
CA ARG A 405 16.79 25.64 13.99
C ARG A 405 16.94 25.88 15.50
N GLN A 406 16.02 25.36 16.31
CA GLN A 406 16.06 25.52 17.76
C GLN A 406 17.19 24.72 18.44
N ASN A 407 17.69 23.67 17.78
CA ASN A 407 18.63 22.71 18.37
C ASN A 407 19.97 22.64 17.63
N LEU A 408 20.40 23.72 16.99
CA LEU A 408 21.68 23.77 16.25
C LEU A 408 22.89 23.37 17.10
N ASP A 409 22.95 23.77 18.38
CA ASP A 409 24.02 23.39 19.32
C ASP A 409 24.05 21.89 19.64
N TRP A 410 22.90 21.22 19.54
CA TRP A 410 22.81 19.77 19.73
C TRP A 410 23.12 19.04 18.42
N LEU A 411 22.74 19.61 17.27
CA LEU A 411 23.05 19.09 15.94
C LEU A 411 24.55 19.17 15.61
N SER A 412 25.24 20.23 16.06
CA SER A 412 26.68 20.42 15.84
C SER A 412 27.54 19.35 16.53
N ARG A 413 27.02 18.71 17.59
CA ARG A 413 27.64 17.58 18.28
C ARG A 413 27.64 16.29 17.46
N ALA A 414 26.84 16.22 16.39
CA ALA A 414 26.86 15.08 15.47
C ALA A 414 28.23 14.96 14.79
N THR A 415 28.79 13.75 14.77
CA THR A 415 30.07 13.45 14.13
C THR A 415 29.87 12.50 12.94
N ASN A 416 30.74 12.60 11.93
CA ASN A 416 30.82 11.69 10.78
C ASN A 416 29.45 11.40 10.12
N TRP A 417 29.02 10.13 10.11
CA TRP A 417 27.78 9.67 9.46
C TRP A 417 26.50 10.14 10.15
N ALA A 418 26.53 10.50 11.44
CA ALA A 418 25.37 11.14 12.06
C ALA A 418 25.16 12.56 11.49
N ARG A 419 26.24 13.28 11.15
CA ARG A 419 26.17 14.56 10.46
C ARG A 419 25.68 14.41 9.02
N PHE A 420 26.15 13.38 8.31
CA PHE A 420 25.63 13.02 6.98
C PHE A 420 24.11 12.77 7.03
N SER A 421 23.67 11.93 7.98
CA SER A 421 22.26 11.58 8.18
C SER A 421 21.43 12.80 8.59
N ALA A 422 21.99 13.71 9.39
CA ALA A 422 21.31 14.94 9.78
C ALA A 422 21.05 15.88 8.59
N THR A 423 22.02 16.04 7.69
CA THR A 423 21.83 16.82 6.47
C THR A 423 20.89 16.10 5.50
N ALA A 424 20.96 14.77 5.38
CA ALA A 424 20.03 13.98 4.57
C ALA A 424 18.56 14.12 5.06
N GLY A 425 18.34 14.16 6.37
CA GLY A 425 17.02 14.34 6.99
C GLY A 425 16.35 15.67 6.62
N VAL A 426 17.10 16.71 6.28
CA VAL A 426 16.55 17.97 5.74
C VAL A 426 15.82 17.72 4.41
N GLY A 427 16.35 16.84 3.56
CA GLY A 427 15.71 16.45 2.30
C GLY A 427 14.38 15.74 2.50
N VAL A 428 14.25 14.96 3.58
CA VAL A 428 12.99 14.30 3.96
C VAL A 428 11.94 15.31 4.42
N ILE A 429 12.33 16.30 5.23
CA ILE A 429 11.43 17.36 5.72
C ILE A 429 10.91 18.23 4.56
N HIS A 430 11.78 18.56 3.61
CA HIS A 430 11.46 19.38 2.44
C HIS A 430 11.07 18.57 1.19
N ARG A 431 10.68 17.29 1.37
CA ARG A 431 10.21 16.45 0.26
C ARG A 431 9.04 17.16 -0.44
N GLY A 432 9.13 17.27 -1.78
CA GLY A 432 8.14 17.97 -2.59
C GLY A 432 8.51 19.40 -3.00
N ARG A 433 9.52 20.02 -2.37
CA ARG A 433 10.00 21.37 -2.72
C ARG A 433 11.10 21.34 -3.79
N ALA A 434 10.76 20.93 -5.01
CA ALA A 434 11.75 20.73 -6.08
C ALA A 434 12.31 22.03 -6.66
N GLU A 435 11.48 23.05 -6.87
CA GLU A 435 11.85 24.31 -7.55
C GLU A 435 12.90 25.09 -6.74
N ASP A 436 12.69 25.23 -5.43
CA ASP A 436 13.63 25.93 -4.54
C ASP A 436 14.77 25.05 -3.99
N SER A 437 14.84 23.78 -4.42
CA SER A 437 15.80 22.81 -3.86
C SER A 437 17.25 23.32 -3.92
N LYS A 438 17.62 23.99 -5.02
CA LYS A 438 18.95 24.60 -5.21
C LYS A 438 19.20 25.73 -4.21
N GLN A 439 18.22 26.60 -3.96
CA GLN A 439 18.36 27.73 -3.03
C GLN A 439 18.35 27.29 -1.56
N LEU A 440 17.52 26.30 -1.22
CA LEU A 440 17.48 25.74 0.13
C LEU A 440 18.77 25.00 0.46
N LEU A 441 19.28 24.22 -0.49
CA LEU A 441 20.53 23.51 -0.33
C LEU A 441 21.74 24.43 -0.52
N SER A 442 21.65 25.56 -1.22
CA SER A 442 22.77 26.51 -1.35
C SER A 442 23.16 27.14 -0.02
N GLN A 443 22.25 27.19 0.96
CA GLN A 443 22.56 27.58 2.34
C GLN A 443 23.34 26.49 3.10
N LEU A 444 23.20 25.23 2.67
CA LEU A 444 23.84 24.05 3.26
C LEU A 444 25.09 23.58 2.48
N LEU A 445 25.25 24.01 1.22
CA LEU A 445 26.31 23.65 0.27
C LEU A 445 27.68 24.31 0.53
N PRO A 446 27.83 25.55 1.07
CA PRO A 446 29.08 26.05 1.61
C PRO A 446 29.35 25.34 2.95
N ALA A 447 29.50 24.02 2.88
CA ALA A 447 29.55 23.14 4.02
C ALA A 447 30.97 23.05 4.58
N PRO A 448 31.17 23.18 5.89
CA PRO A 448 32.49 23.04 6.52
C PRO A 448 33.01 21.60 6.55
N SER A 449 32.21 20.59 6.16
CA SER A 449 32.62 19.18 6.22
C SER A 449 32.15 18.34 5.02
N PRO A 450 32.95 17.37 4.53
CA PRO A 450 32.58 16.49 3.42
C PRO A 450 31.29 15.68 3.66
N TYR A 451 30.99 15.33 4.91
CA TYR A 451 29.77 14.60 5.28
C TYR A 451 28.49 15.44 5.08
N THR A 452 28.56 16.74 5.37
CA THR A 452 27.45 17.66 5.13
C THR A 452 27.24 17.87 3.64
N LEU A 453 28.32 18.02 2.86
CA LEU A 453 28.22 18.13 1.40
C LEU A 453 27.62 16.87 0.78
N GLY A 454 28.11 15.68 1.15
CA GLY A 454 27.55 14.42 0.69
C GLY A 454 26.08 14.25 1.10
N GLY A 455 25.74 14.59 2.35
CA GLY A 455 24.37 14.54 2.84
C GLY A 455 23.43 15.51 2.12
N ALA A 456 23.92 16.68 1.69
CA ALA A 456 23.14 17.66 0.91
C ALA A 456 22.83 17.16 -0.51
N LEU A 457 23.79 16.49 -1.17
CA LEU A 457 23.56 15.86 -2.49
C LEU A 457 22.55 14.72 -2.39
N TYR A 458 22.62 13.92 -1.32
CA TYR A 458 21.63 12.88 -1.07
C TYR A 458 20.23 13.46 -0.75
N ALA A 459 20.16 14.52 0.06
CA ALA A 459 18.93 15.26 0.33
C ALA A 459 18.28 15.81 -0.95
N MET A 460 19.09 16.32 -1.89
CA MET A 460 18.60 16.77 -3.20
C MET A 460 17.91 15.64 -3.95
N GLY A 461 18.52 14.45 -4.00
CA GLY A 461 17.90 13.26 -4.60
C GLY A 461 16.57 12.87 -3.94
N LEU A 462 16.50 12.89 -2.61
CA LEU A 462 15.26 12.59 -1.86
C LEU A 462 14.12 13.58 -2.17
N MET A 463 14.44 14.86 -2.39
CA MET A 463 13.46 15.89 -2.74
C MET A 463 12.93 15.74 -4.18
N HIS A 464 13.77 15.27 -5.10
CA HIS A 464 13.45 15.11 -6.53
C HIS A 464 12.99 13.70 -6.92
N CYS A 465 12.99 12.75 -5.98
CA CYS A 465 12.65 11.35 -6.25
C CYS A 465 11.27 11.19 -6.92
N GLY A 466 11.23 10.50 -8.06
CA GLY A 466 10.00 10.16 -8.78
C GLY A 466 9.42 11.27 -9.66
N ARG A 467 10.20 12.31 -9.96
CA ARG A 467 9.84 13.35 -10.95
C ARG A 467 10.57 13.13 -12.28
N PRO A 468 9.86 13.02 -13.41
CA PRO A 468 10.49 12.80 -14.72
C PRO A 468 11.34 13.99 -15.21
N HIS A 469 11.00 15.23 -14.82
CA HIS A 469 11.69 16.45 -15.25
C HIS A 469 12.73 16.94 -14.23
N CYS A 470 13.66 16.06 -13.88
CA CYS A 470 14.73 16.32 -12.91
C CYS A 470 16.10 16.57 -13.57
N GLY A 471 16.13 16.78 -14.89
CA GLY A 471 17.36 16.92 -15.68
C GLY A 471 18.37 17.85 -15.03
N GLU A 472 17.93 19.04 -14.61
CA GLU A 472 18.77 20.04 -13.94
C GLU A 472 19.34 19.62 -12.58
N ALA A 473 18.60 18.83 -11.81
CA ALA A 473 19.08 18.33 -10.52
C ALA A 473 20.11 17.21 -10.74
N SER A 474 19.82 16.30 -11.68
CA SER A 474 20.77 15.24 -12.05
C SER A 474 22.07 15.81 -12.63
N THR A 475 22.00 16.78 -13.55
CA THR A 475 23.21 17.42 -14.13
C THR A 475 24.03 18.14 -13.07
N PHE A 476 23.38 18.89 -12.18
CA PHE A 476 24.07 19.54 -11.06
C PHE A 476 24.80 18.55 -10.14
N ILE A 477 24.16 17.41 -9.81
CA ILE A 477 24.81 16.38 -8.98
C ILE A 477 25.96 15.72 -9.74
N ILE A 478 25.83 15.46 -11.05
CA ILE A 478 26.91 14.90 -11.90
C ILE A 478 28.12 15.84 -11.97
N GLU A 479 27.91 17.14 -12.17
CA GLU A 479 28.99 18.13 -12.15
C GLU A 479 29.74 18.12 -10.82
N ARG A 480 29.00 18.09 -9.71
CA ARG A 480 29.58 18.01 -8.35
C ARG A 480 30.27 16.68 -8.09
N LEU A 481 29.77 15.59 -8.66
CA LEU A 481 30.39 14.28 -8.58
C LEU A 481 31.72 14.24 -9.34
N ARG A 482 31.77 14.80 -10.56
CA ARG A 482 33.00 14.90 -11.35
C ARG A 482 34.07 15.75 -10.66
N ALA A 483 33.65 16.79 -9.93
CA ALA A 483 34.55 17.65 -9.16
C ALA A 483 35.00 17.02 -7.83
N ALA A 484 34.33 15.99 -7.33
CA ALA A 484 34.56 15.44 -6.00
C ALA A 484 35.51 14.22 -6.02
N ASN A 485 36.59 14.31 -5.22
CA ASN A 485 37.52 13.20 -4.96
C ASN A 485 37.31 12.51 -3.60
N ASN A 486 36.41 13.04 -2.75
CA ASN A 486 36.13 12.47 -1.44
C ASN A 486 35.04 11.39 -1.52
N GLU A 487 35.31 10.20 -0.97
CA GLU A 487 34.39 9.05 -0.99
C GLU A 487 33.01 9.37 -0.39
N THR A 488 32.96 10.20 0.67
CA THR A 488 31.70 10.58 1.34
C THR A 488 30.81 11.47 0.47
N VAL A 489 31.42 12.34 -0.33
CA VAL A 489 30.70 13.21 -1.27
C VAL A 489 30.23 12.38 -2.45
N GLN A 490 31.10 11.51 -2.98
CA GLN A 490 30.75 10.58 -4.05
C GLN A 490 29.61 9.63 -3.65
N HIS A 491 29.63 9.13 -2.41
CA HIS A 491 28.55 8.29 -1.86
C HIS A 491 27.19 9.00 -1.89
N GLY A 492 27.12 10.23 -1.34
CA GLY A 492 25.87 11.01 -1.36
C GLY A 492 25.42 11.41 -2.76
N ALA A 493 26.37 11.72 -3.64
CA ALA A 493 26.09 12.03 -5.04
C ALA A 493 25.53 10.82 -5.81
N CYS A 494 26.10 9.62 -5.63
CA CYS A 494 25.63 8.40 -6.30
C CYS A 494 24.19 8.04 -5.88
N LEU A 495 23.87 8.13 -4.59
CA LEU A 495 22.49 7.94 -4.10
C LEU A 495 21.55 9.03 -4.65
N GLY A 496 22.02 10.28 -4.70
CA GLY A 496 21.26 11.40 -5.23
C GLY A 496 20.94 11.28 -6.73
N ILE A 497 21.92 10.82 -7.54
CA ILE A 497 21.74 10.58 -8.98
C ILE A 497 20.76 9.44 -9.22
N GLY A 498 20.88 8.33 -8.46
CA GLY A 498 19.94 7.21 -8.58
C GLY A 498 18.50 7.64 -8.30
N LEU A 499 18.28 8.36 -7.19
CA LEU A 499 16.95 8.85 -6.80
C LEU A 499 16.37 9.89 -7.77
N SER A 500 17.20 10.83 -8.24
CA SER A 500 16.75 11.83 -9.21
C SER A 500 16.46 11.19 -10.56
N SER A 501 17.29 10.26 -11.04
CA SER A 501 17.14 9.64 -12.35
C SER A 501 16.04 8.57 -12.41
N TYR A 502 15.56 8.09 -11.26
CA TYR A 502 14.43 7.16 -11.20
C TYR A 502 13.17 7.79 -11.80
N GLY A 503 12.56 7.11 -12.78
CA GLY A 503 11.34 7.57 -13.43
C GLY A 503 11.54 8.25 -14.79
N LYS A 504 12.78 8.33 -15.30
CA LYS A 504 13.07 8.82 -16.65
C LYS A 504 12.70 7.77 -17.69
N SER A 505 12.03 8.17 -18.77
CA SER A 505 11.66 7.26 -19.88
C SER A 505 12.85 6.81 -20.74
N GLU A 506 13.95 7.57 -20.75
CA GLU A 506 15.16 7.26 -21.53
C GLU A 506 16.31 6.86 -20.61
N LEU A 507 17.09 5.87 -21.05
CA LEU A 507 18.30 5.47 -20.33
C LEU A 507 19.33 6.60 -20.45
N ASP A 508 19.58 7.26 -19.33
CA ASP A 508 20.63 8.27 -19.22
C ASP A 508 22.00 7.58 -19.17
N ALA A 509 22.55 7.31 -20.37
CA ALA A 509 23.81 6.60 -20.54
C ALA A 509 24.96 7.33 -19.82
N GLU A 510 24.92 8.66 -19.73
CA GLU A 510 25.91 9.45 -19.01
C GLU A 510 25.87 9.16 -17.50
N CYS A 511 24.68 9.15 -16.89
CA CYS A 511 24.52 8.77 -15.48
C CYS A 511 25.07 7.36 -15.21
N MET A 512 24.72 6.39 -16.06
CA MET A 512 25.14 5.00 -15.90
C MET A 512 26.65 4.85 -16.01
N MET A 513 27.27 5.47 -17.01
CA MET A 513 28.72 5.42 -17.20
C MET A 513 29.47 6.06 -16.03
N GLU A 514 28.99 7.17 -15.49
CA GLU A 514 29.61 7.82 -14.33
C GLU A 514 29.50 6.98 -13.05
N LEU A 515 28.33 6.39 -12.79
CA LEU A 515 28.15 5.48 -11.66
C LEU A 515 29.03 4.24 -11.79
N PHE A 516 29.13 3.68 -13.00
CA PHE A 516 29.99 2.52 -13.26
C PHE A 516 31.48 2.87 -13.20
N ARG A 517 31.87 4.10 -13.57
CA ARG A 517 33.24 4.61 -13.36
C ARG A 517 33.60 4.63 -11.88
N ILE A 518 32.69 5.05 -11.01
CA ILE A 518 32.90 5.06 -9.56
C ILE A 518 32.95 3.65 -9.01
N LEU A 519 32.09 2.75 -9.49
CA LEU A 519 32.13 1.33 -9.11
C LEU A 519 33.51 0.72 -9.41
N ARG A 520 34.05 0.98 -10.61
CA ARG A 520 35.39 0.55 -11.05
C ARG A 520 36.55 1.24 -10.32
N SER A 521 36.28 2.27 -9.52
CA SER A 521 37.30 2.88 -8.66
C SER A 521 37.58 2.06 -7.40
N ASP A 522 36.78 1.00 -7.15
CA ASP A 522 36.87 0.10 -6.00
C ASP A 522 36.85 0.80 -4.63
N SER A 523 36.27 2.00 -4.55
CA SER A 523 35.99 2.65 -3.27
C SER A 523 34.85 1.93 -2.54
N ALA A 524 35.11 1.44 -1.32
CA ALA A 524 34.15 0.61 -0.58
C ALA A 524 32.83 1.34 -0.27
N VAL A 525 32.86 2.64 0.06
CA VAL A 525 31.67 3.40 0.45
C VAL A 525 30.97 4.01 -0.77
N ALA A 526 31.73 4.58 -1.71
CA ALA A 526 31.15 5.14 -2.92
C ALA A 526 30.60 4.03 -3.85
N GLY A 527 31.27 2.89 -3.93
CA GLY A 527 30.86 1.73 -4.72
C GLY A 527 29.54 1.09 -4.27
N GLU A 528 29.26 1.06 -2.96
CA GLU A 528 27.96 0.60 -2.42
C GLU A 528 26.81 1.50 -2.91
N ALA A 529 26.99 2.82 -2.84
CA ALA A 529 26.01 3.77 -3.35
C ALA A 529 25.91 3.76 -4.88
N ALA A 530 27.01 3.53 -5.59
CA ALA A 530 27.01 3.42 -7.05
C ALA A 530 26.22 2.19 -7.51
N GLY A 531 26.39 1.03 -6.87
CA GLY A 531 25.62 -0.18 -7.15
C GLY A 531 24.11 0.03 -6.96
N ILE A 532 23.72 0.67 -5.86
CA ILE A 532 22.31 1.02 -5.59
C ILE A 532 21.81 2.04 -6.63
N GLY A 533 22.58 3.07 -6.92
CA GLY A 533 22.24 4.10 -7.90
C GLY A 533 22.00 3.53 -9.30
N LEU A 534 22.86 2.62 -9.75
CA LEU A 534 22.68 1.87 -11.01
C LEU A 534 21.35 1.12 -11.00
N GLY A 535 21.03 0.45 -9.89
CA GLY A 535 19.75 -0.23 -9.70
C GLY A 535 18.53 0.70 -9.83
N PHE A 536 18.57 1.90 -9.26
CA PHE A 536 17.47 2.88 -9.38
C PHE A 536 17.33 3.45 -10.79
N VAL A 537 18.44 3.62 -11.53
CA VAL A 537 18.39 4.06 -12.93
C VAL A 537 17.82 2.96 -13.82
N LEU A 538 18.18 1.69 -13.56
CA LEU A 538 17.65 0.53 -14.28
C LEU A 538 16.20 0.22 -13.92
N ALA A 539 15.78 0.54 -12.69
CA ALA A 539 14.43 0.30 -12.20
C ALA A 539 13.39 0.98 -13.10
N GLY A 540 12.49 0.15 -13.65
CA GLY A 540 11.38 0.58 -14.50
C GLY A 540 11.71 0.70 -15.99
N LEU A 541 12.96 0.57 -16.42
CA LEU A 541 13.31 0.65 -17.87
C LEU A 541 12.82 -0.56 -18.67
N ARG A 542 12.49 -1.66 -17.97
CA ARG A 542 11.96 -2.87 -18.56
C ARG A 542 10.46 -2.71 -18.84
N LYS A 543 10.12 -2.28 -20.06
CA LYS A 543 8.72 -2.35 -20.55
C LYS A 543 8.27 -3.81 -20.73
N ASN A 544 6.96 -4.03 -20.65
CA ASN A 544 6.33 -5.33 -20.91
C ASN A 544 6.67 -5.93 -22.30
N PRO A 545 6.51 -7.26 -22.48
CA PRO A 545 7.20 -8.07 -23.50
C PRO A 545 6.72 -7.91 -24.96
N SER A 546 6.00 -6.84 -25.30
CA SER A 546 5.65 -6.55 -26.70
C SER A 546 6.91 -6.17 -27.49
N GLU A 547 7.61 -7.21 -27.92
CA GLU A 547 8.54 -7.35 -29.05
C GLU A 547 9.44 -6.13 -29.39
N ASN A 548 10.76 -6.36 -29.30
CA ASN A 548 11.82 -5.56 -29.94
C ASN A 548 12.11 -4.15 -29.40
N SER A 549 12.05 -3.94 -28.09
CA SER A 549 12.78 -2.80 -27.49
C SER A 549 14.23 -3.22 -27.21
N GLY A 550 15.20 -2.61 -27.91
CA GLY A 550 16.63 -2.77 -27.62
C GLY A 550 17.01 -2.54 -26.15
N ASN A 551 16.13 -1.89 -25.37
CA ASN A 551 16.27 -1.66 -23.94
C ASN A 551 16.26 -2.95 -23.10
N LYS A 552 15.57 -4.03 -23.52
CA LYS A 552 15.61 -5.32 -22.80
C LYS A 552 17.02 -5.91 -22.85
N SER A 553 17.60 -5.99 -24.05
CA SER A 553 18.98 -6.48 -24.23
C SER A 553 20.00 -5.62 -23.49
N LEU A 554 19.82 -4.28 -23.50
CA LEU A 554 20.69 -3.38 -22.75
C LEU A 554 20.59 -3.60 -21.23
N HIS A 555 19.38 -3.73 -20.69
CA HIS A 555 19.16 -4.02 -19.28
C HIS A 555 19.81 -5.33 -18.86
N ASP A 556 19.62 -6.40 -19.64
CA ASP A 556 20.18 -7.72 -19.36
C ASP A 556 21.72 -7.71 -19.44
N ASN A 557 22.29 -6.92 -20.37
CA ASN A 557 23.75 -6.72 -20.43
C ASN A 557 24.29 -6.00 -19.18
N TRP A 558 23.68 -4.88 -18.76
CA TRP A 558 24.13 -4.14 -17.58
C TRP A 558 23.99 -4.94 -16.28
N THR A 559 22.89 -5.68 -16.12
CA THR A 559 22.67 -6.50 -14.92
C THR A 559 23.65 -7.67 -14.85
N ARG A 560 23.97 -8.30 -15.99
CA ARG A 560 25.03 -9.31 -16.08
C ARG A 560 26.41 -8.72 -15.77
N ASP A 561 26.72 -7.52 -16.26
CA ASP A 561 27.96 -6.82 -15.96
C ASP A 561 28.08 -6.46 -14.47
N MET A 562 26.98 -6.05 -13.83
CA MET A 562 26.91 -5.81 -12.38
C MET A 562 27.19 -7.09 -11.58
N LEU A 563 26.58 -8.22 -11.96
CA LEU A 563 26.82 -9.50 -11.28
C LEU A 563 28.25 -10.00 -11.50
N ALA A 564 28.78 -9.87 -12.72
CA ALA A 564 30.17 -10.20 -13.02
C ALA A 564 31.15 -9.34 -12.20
N TYR A 565 30.84 -8.06 -11.99
CA TYR A 565 31.65 -7.20 -11.12
C TYR A 565 31.54 -7.62 -9.64
N ALA A 566 30.36 -8.01 -9.17
CA ALA A 566 30.15 -8.50 -7.81
C ALA A 566 31.01 -9.74 -7.52
N ARG A 567 31.17 -10.66 -8.48
CA ARG A 567 32.06 -11.82 -8.38
C ARG A 567 33.56 -11.47 -8.37
N LYS A 568 33.92 -10.32 -8.94
CA LYS A 568 35.32 -9.89 -9.08
C LYS A 568 35.82 -9.12 -7.86
N THR A 569 34.98 -8.29 -7.26
CA THR A 569 35.37 -7.43 -6.15
C THR A 569 35.48 -8.22 -4.84
N SER A 570 36.40 -7.82 -3.96
CA SER A 570 36.53 -8.39 -2.61
C SER A 570 35.85 -7.55 -1.53
N HIS A 571 35.24 -6.42 -1.90
CA HIS A 571 34.65 -5.49 -0.94
C HIS A 571 33.19 -5.84 -0.66
N GLU A 572 32.91 -6.34 0.55
CA GLU A 572 31.56 -6.75 0.99
C GLU A 572 30.48 -5.68 0.75
N LYS A 573 30.80 -4.40 0.99
CA LYS A 573 29.88 -3.28 0.77
C LYS A 573 29.49 -3.12 -0.70
N ILE A 574 30.43 -3.30 -1.60
CA ILE A 574 30.18 -3.21 -3.05
C ILE A 574 29.31 -4.39 -3.48
N ILE A 575 29.62 -5.62 -3.02
CA ILE A 575 28.82 -6.82 -3.33
C ILE A 575 27.37 -6.64 -2.84
N ARG A 576 27.18 -6.18 -1.59
CA ARG A 576 25.83 -5.89 -1.06
C ARG A 576 25.12 -4.78 -1.83
N GLY A 577 25.82 -3.69 -2.15
CA GLY A 577 25.26 -2.58 -2.94
C GLY A 577 24.85 -3.00 -4.34
N LEU A 578 25.61 -3.90 -4.98
CA LEU A 578 25.26 -4.50 -6.28
C LEU A 578 24.11 -5.49 -6.17
N GLY A 579 24.07 -6.34 -5.14
CA GLY A 579 22.93 -7.23 -4.88
C GLY A 579 21.63 -6.46 -4.68
N LEU A 580 21.67 -5.39 -3.89
CA LEU A 580 20.53 -4.50 -3.67
C LEU A 580 20.17 -3.71 -4.94
N GLY A 581 21.17 -3.27 -5.71
CA GLY A 581 20.97 -2.61 -7.00
C GLY A 581 20.30 -3.52 -8.03
N LEU A 582 20.71 -4.78 -8.12
CA LEU A 582 20.06 -5.80 -8.96
C LEU A 582 18.62 -6.04 -8.50
N ALA A 583 18.38 -6.12 -7.18
CA ALA A 583 17.02 -6.23 -6.66
C ALA A 583 16.14 -5.03 -7.03
N CYS A 584 16.68 -3.80 -7.00
CA CYS A 584 15.97 -2.63 -7.50
C CYS A 584 15.68 -2.69 -9.01
N ALA A 585 16.65 -3.17 -9.80
CA ALA A 585 16.52 -3.26 -11.27
C ALA A 585 15.41 -4.25 -11.69
N PHE A 586 15.31 -5.39 -11.01
CA PHE A 586 14.31 -6.44 -11.31
C PHE A 586 12.97 -6.27 -10.57
N ALA A 587 12.71 -5.11 -9.98
CA ALA A 587 11.46 -4.88 -9.26
C ALA A 587 10.23 -5.09 -10.19
N THR A 588 9.22 -5.80 -9.71
CA THR A 588 7.97 -6.18 -10.42
C THR A 588 8.15 -6.91 -11.77
N CYS A 589 9.32 -7.54 -12.00
CA CYS A 589 9.57 -8.23 -13.25
C CYS A 589 8.95 -9.65 -13.32
N GLU A 590 8.74 -10.32 -12.18
CA GLU A 590 8.26 -11.71 -12.07
C GLU A 590 9.21 -12.73 -12.77
N GLU A 591 8.69 -13.66 -13.60
CA GLU A 591 9.40 -14.77 -14.28
C GLU A 591 10.68 -14.33 -15.02
N ASP A 592 10.64 -13.10 -15.51
CA ASP A 592 11.69 -12.38 -16.21
C ASP A 592 13.00 -12.21 -15.40
N ALA A 593 12.96 -12.45 -14.08
CA ALA A 593 14.11 -12.42 -13.17
C ALA A 593 14.64 -13.83 -12.80
N ASP A 594 13.97 -14.91 -13.20
CA ASP A 594 14.32 -16.25 -12.73
C ASP A 594 15.75 -16.67 -13.10
N ALA A 595 16.21 -16.33 -14.31
CA ALA A 595 17.56 -16.66 -14.76
C ALA A 595 18.65 -16.03 -13.87
N ILE A 596 18.50 -14.75 -13.49
CA ILE A 596 19.48 -14.08 -12.62
C ILE A 596 19.36 -14.54 -11.16
N ILE A 597 18.15 -14.92 -10.73
CA ILE A 597 17.90 -15.46 -9.39
C ILE A 597 18.61 -16.80 -9.22
N GLU A 598 18.52 -17.69 -10.20
CA GLU A 598 19.19 -18.99 -10.14
C GLU A 598 20.71 -18.87 -10.22
N ASP A 599 21.22 -17.96 -11.07
CA ASP A 599 22.66 -17.67 -11.12
C ASP A 599 23.19 -17.09 -9.79
N ALA A 600 22.43 -16.19 -9.15
CA ALA A 600 22.82 -15.59 -7.88
C ALA A 600 22.70 -16.57 -6.68
N LEU A 601 21.68 -17.43 -6.64
CA LEU A 601 21.48 -18.40 -5.56
C LEU A 601 22.43 -19.60 -5.67
N GLY A 602 22.86 -19.96 -6.88
CA GLY A 602 23.85 -21.01 -7.13
C GLY A 602 25.29 -20.62 -6.77
N ASP A 603 25.53 -19.34 -6.46
CA ASP A 603 26.87 -18.82 -6.19
C ASP A 603 27.43 -19.25 -4.81
N GLY A 604 28.74 -19.44 -4.75
CA GLY A 604 29.45 -19.81 -3.53
C GLY A 604 29.49 -18.69 -2.48
N ASP A 605 29.44 -17.43 -2.90
CA ASP A 605 29.46 -16.28 -1.99
C ASP A 605 28.08 -16.03 -1.33
N ALA A 606 28.08 -15.99 0.00
CA ALA A 606 26.88 -15.70 0.78
C ALA A 606 26.29 -14.31 0.50
N LEU A 607 27.10 -13.31 0.16
CA LEU A 607 26.63 -11.96 -0.15
C LEU A 607 25.93 -11.87 -1.52
N ILE A 608 26.31 -12.73 -2.46
CA ILE A 608 25.62 -12.83 -3.76
C ILE A 608 24.28 -13.56 -3.56
N ARG A 609 24.27 -14.66 -2.82
CA ARG A 609 23.02 -15.35 -2.44
C ARG A 609 22.07 -14.46 -1.63
N TYR A 610 22.63 -13.58 -0.79
CA TYR A 610 21.90 -12.53 -0.08
C TYR A 610 21.16 -11.60 -1.06
N GLY A 611 21.85 -11.14 -2.10
CA GLY A 611 21.25 -10.37 -3.20
C GLY A 611 20.20 -11.17 -3.97
N GLY A 612 20.43 -12.45 -4.24
CA GLY A 612 19.46 -13.36 -4.88
C GLY A 612 18.12 -13.42 -4.12
N CYS A 613 18.17 -13.48 -2.79
CA CYS A 613 16.97 -13.43 -1.95
C CYS A 613 16.22 -12.09 -2.06
N GLN A 614 16.94 -10.97 -2.22
CA GLN A 614 16.34 -9.64 -2.41
C GLN A 614 15.69 -9.53 -3.79
N ILE A 615 16.32 -10.08 -4.83
CA ILE A 615 15.79 -10.11 -6.19
C ILE A 615 14.47 -10.89 -6.23
N ILE A 616 14.37 -12.04 -5.56
CA ILE A 616 13.08 -12.77 -5.46
C ILE A 616 12.02 -11.89 -4.78
N GLY A 617 12.39 -11.23 -3.67
CA GLY A 617 11.48 -10.37 -2.92
C GLY A 617 10.95 -9.20 -3.76
N SER A 618 11.80 -8.53 -4.54
CA SER A 618 11.43 -7.38 -5.37
C SER A 618 10.77 -7.76 -6.70
N ALA A 619 11.12 -8.90 -7.30
CA ALA A 619 10.54 -9.37 -8.55
C ALA A 619 9.09 -9.82 -8.39
N TYR A 620 8.77 -10.52 -7.30
CA TYR A 620 7.45 -11.13 -7.06
C TYR A 620 6.56 -10.35 -6.09
N VAL A 621 6.78 -9.04 -5.93
CA VAL A 621 6.03 -8.20 -4.97
C VAL A 621 4.53 -8.27 -5.23
N GLY A 622 3.76 -8.68 -4.22
CA GLY A 622 2.30 -8.74 -4.29
C GLY A 622 1.72 -9.82 -5.22
N THR A 623 2.54 -10.70 -5.79
CA THR A 623 2.05 -11.78 -6.67
C THR A 623 1.50 -12.97 -5.88
N GLY A 624 2.04 -13.25 -4.70
CA GLY A 624 1.70 -14.45 -3.94
C GLY A 624 2.13 -15.77 -4.60
N ASN A 625 3.14 -15.73 -5.49
CA ASN A 625 3.61 -16.94 -6.17
C ASN A 625 4.16 -17.99 -5.18
N ASN A 626 3.61 -19.21 -5.25
CA ASN A 626 4.01 -20.33 -4.41
C ASN A 626 5.45 -20.79 -4.65
N ASP A 627 5.95 -20.70 -5.89
CA ASP A 627 7.31 -21.14 -6.21
C ASP A 627 8.35 -20.21 -5.60
N ALA A 628 8.12 -18.90 -5.66
CA ALA A 628 8.96 -17.91 -4.99
C ALA A 628 8.98 -18.10 -3.46
N ILE A 629 7.81 -18.34 -2.85
CA ILE A 629 7.70 -18.63 -1.40
C ILE A 629 8.44 -19.93 -1.05
N ARG A 630 8.30 -20.98 -1.87
CA ARG A 630 8.99 -22.26 -1.66
C ARG A 630 10.51 -22.09 -1.74
N LYS A 631 11.02 -21.38 -2.75
CA LYS A 631 12.46 -21.07 -2.90
C LYS A 631 12.97 -20.30 -1.67
N LEU A 632 12.27 -19.25 -1.23
CA LEU A 632 12.65 -18.46 -0.05
C LEU A 632 12.62 -19.27 1.25
N LEU A 633 11.58 -20.08 1.48
CA LEU A 633 11.50 -20.94 2.68
C LEU A 633 12.60 -22.00 2.69
N HIS A 634 12.91 -22.60 1.53
CA HIS A 634 14.00 -23.55 1.41
C HIS A 634 15.34 -22.90 1.78
N VAL A 635 15.65 -21.73 1.21
CA VAL A 635 16.89 -20.98 1.50
C VAL A 635 16.97 -20.55 2.97
N ALA A 636 15.84 -20.13 3.57
CA ALA A 636 15.78 -19.72 4.98
C ALA A 636 16.16 -20.84 5.97
N VAL A 637 16.00 -22.11 5.59
CA VAL A 637 16.33 -23.27 6.44
C VAL A 637 17.67 -23.90 6.06
N SER A 638 17.95 -24.02 4.75
CA SER A 638 19.11 -24.75 4.22
C SER A 638 20.42 -23.96 4.24
N ASP A 639 20.40 -22.64 4.06
CA ASP A 639 21.63 -21.84 3.98
C ASP A 639 22.34 -21.77 5.35
N VAL A 640 23.67 -21.73 5.36
CA VAL A 640 24.46 -21.65 6.59
C VAL A 640 24.60 -20.21 7.08
N SER A 641 24.50 -19.21 6.19
CA SER A 641 24.66 -17.80 6.54
C SER A 641 23.41 -17.21 7.17
N ASP A 642 23.58 -16.63 8.37
CA ASP A 642 22.50 -15.95 9.09
C ASP A 642 21.94 -14.72 8.35
N ASP A 643 22.77 -14.06 7.54
CA ASP A 643 22.35 -12.90 6.75
C ASP A 643 21.44 -13.33 5.60
N VAL A 644 21.75 -14.43 4.93
CA VAL A 644 20.91 -15.01 3.87
C VAL A 644 19.58 -15.48 4.47
N ARG A 645 19.61 -16.16 5.64
CA ARG A 645 18.39 -16.57 6.36
C ARG A 645 17.50 -15.38 6.71
N ARG A 646 18.08 -14.31 7.27
CA ARG A 646 17.35 -13.06 7.59
C ARG A 646 16.68 -12.49 6.34
N CYS A 647 17.44 -12.41 5.25
CA CYS A 647 16.96 -11.87 3.98
C CYS A 647 15.81 -12.69 3.40
N ALA A 648 15.98 -14.01 3.34
CA ALA A 648 15.01 -14.91 2.76
C ALA A 648 13.65 -14.81 3.46
N VAL A 649 13.64 -14.78 4.81
CA VAL A 649 12.40 -14.61 5.58
C VAL A 649 11.79 -13.23 5.37
N MET A 650 12.62 -12.17 5.33
CA MET A 650 12.15 -10.80 5.10
C MET A 650 11.51 -10.62 3.71
N SER A 651 12.10 -11.24 2.68
CA SER A 651 11.61 -11.22 1.29
C SER A 651 10.20 -11.81 1.12
N ILE A 652 9.80 -12.76 1.99
CA ILE A 652 8.42 -13.31 2.00
C ILE A 652 7.40 -12.20 2.21
N GLY A 653 7.73 -11.18 3.01
CA GLY A 653 6.86 -10.03 3.26
C GLY A 653 6.53 -9.24 1.99
N PHE A 654 7.51 -9.08 1.09
CA PHE A 654 7.27 -8.41 -0.19
C PHE A 654 6.36 -9.23 -1.11
N VAL A 655 6.60 -10.54 -1.23
CA VAL A 655 5.81 -11.44 -2.08
C VAL A 655 4.34 -11.50 -1.63
N LEU A 656 4.09 -11.54 -0.32
CA LEU A 656 2.76 -11.68 0.27
C LEU A 656 2.06 -10.35 0.63
N THR A 657 2.54 -9.22 0.11
CA THR A 657 1.95 -7.89 0.37
C THR A 657 0.45 -7.81 0.05
N ASN A 658 -0.02 -8.49 -1.01
CA ASN A 658 -1.43 -8.49 -1.39
C ASN A 658 -2.29 -9.38 -0.49
N ASN A 659 -1.69 -10.38 0.17
CA ASN A 659 -2.36 -11.34 1.06
C ASN A 659 -1.74 -11.32 2.47
N PRO A 660 -1.93 -10.23 3.25
CA PRO A 660 -1.27 -10.05 4.54
C PRO A 660 -1.63 -11.12 5.58
N GLU A 661 -2.85 -11.67 5.53
CA GLU A 661 -3.27 -12.75 6.43
C GLU A 661 -2.51 -14.06 6.19
N GLN A 662 -2.17 -14.36 4.94
CA GLN A 662 -1.35 -15.51 4.59
C GLN A 662 0.09 -15.31 5.10
N CYS A 663 0.63 -14.10 4.98
CA CYS A 663 1.96 -13.78 5.50
C CYS A 663 2.09 -14.08 6.99
N VAL A 664 1.12 -13.64 7.81
CA VAL A 664 1.13 -13.89 9.26
C VAL A 664 1.14 -15.39 9.56
N ARG A 665 0.33 -16.19 8.85
CA ARG A 665 0.26 -17.65 9.03
C ARG A 665 1.57 -18.36 8.67
N VAL A 666 2.18 -18.01 7.54
CA VAL A 666 3.43 -18.62 7.07
C VAL A 666 4.59 -18.28 8.01
N VAL A 667 4.66 -17.03 8.46
CA VAL A 667 5.78 -16.51 9.25
C VAL A 667 5.66 -16.87 10.74
N GLN A 668 4.47 -17.24 11.23
CA GLN A 668 4.25 -17.61 12.64
C GLN A 668 5.23 -18.69 13.12
N LEU A 669 5.44 -19.76 12.35
CA LEU A 669 6.38 -20.83 12.72
C LEU A 669 7.84 -20.33 12.75
N LEU A 670 8.20 -19.40 11.86
CA LEU A 670 9.54 -18.82 11.80
C LEU A 670 9.80 -17.85 12.96
N SER A 671 8.76 -17.20 13.48
CA SER A 671 8.86 -16.30 14.64
C SER A 671 9.22 -17.04 15.94
N GLU A 672 8.93 -18.34 16.03
CA GLU A 672 9.27 -19.20 17.17
C GLU A 672 10.63 -19.91 17.01
N SER A 673 11.34 -19.62 15.91
CA SER A 673 12.65 -20.22 15.63
C SER A 673 13.68 -19.90 16.71
N TYR A 674 14.58 -20.85 16.96
CA TYR A 674 15.71 -20.64 17.86
C TYR A 674 16.68 -19.58 17.32
N ASN A 675 16.78 -19.43 15.99
CA ASN A 675 17.70 -18.50 15.34
C ASN A 675 17.14 -17.06 15.41
N PRO A 676 17.83 -16.12 16.10
CA PRO A 676 17.37 -14.73 16.21
C PRO A 676 17.28 -13.99 14.87
N HIS A 677 18.10 -14.34 13.87
CA HIS A 677 18.06 -13.73 12.53
C HIS A 677 16.77 -14.08 11.78
N ALA A 678 16.29 -15.33 11.93
CA ALA A 678 15.01 -15.76 11.39
C ALA A 678 13.85 -15.05 12.10
N ARG A 679 13.92 -14.88 13.44
CA ARG A 679 12.93 -14.11 14.20
C ARG A 679 12.90 -12.64 13.78
N TYR A 680 14.05 -12.00 13.59
CA TYR A 680 14.09 -10.64 13.06
C TYR A 680 13.47 -10.53 11.67
N GLY A 681 13.85 -11.44 10.76
CA GLY A 681 13.29 -11.50 9.41
C GLY A 681 11.77 -11.69 9.44
N ALA A 682 11.26 -12.53 10.34
CA ALA A 682 9.85 -12.76 10.56
C ALA A 682 9.11 -11.48 11.02
N ALA A 683 9.67 -10.75 11.99
CA ALA A 683 9.09 -9.49 12.44
C ALA A 683 8.99 -8.47 11.29
N MET A 684 10.08 -8.30 10.53
CA MET A 684 10.11 -7.36 9.40
C MET A 684 9.20 -7.79 8.25
N ALA A 685 9.11 -9.09 7.94
CA ALA A 685 8.20 -9.60 6.91
C ALA A 685 6.74 -9.25 7.22
N VAL A 686 6.32 -9.43 8.48
CA VAL A 686 4.99 -9.03 8.96
C VAL A 686 4.81 -7.52 8.89
N GLY A 687 5.84 -6.74 9.27
CA GLY A 687 5.83 -5.29 9.17
C GLY A 687 5.64 -4.77 7.75
N ILE A 688 6.31 -5.38 6.77
CA ILE A 688 6.24 -5.01 5.35
C ILE A 688 4.89 -5.42 4.74
N ALA A 689 4.48 -6.68 4.92
CA ALA A 689 3.24 -7.19 4.32
C ALA A 689 1.98 -6.54 4.92
N CYS A 690 1.98 -6.27 6.23
CA CYS A 690 0.83 -5.68 6.94
C CYS A 690 0.93 -4.15 7.10
N ALA A 691 1.85 -3.46 6.40
CA ALA A 691 2.03 -2.02 6.52
C ALA A 691 0.73 -1.24 6.24
N GLY A 692 0.33 -0.36 7.15
CA GLY A 692 -0.87 0.47 7.03
C GLY A 692 -2.21 -0.28 7.07
N THR A 693 -2.23 -1.59 7.34
CA THR A 693 -3.46 -2.39 7.38
C THR A 693 -4.15 -2.41 8.75
N GLY A 694 -3.39 -2.25 9.84
CA GLY A 694 -3.91 -2.35 11.20
C GLY A 694 -4.36 -3.77 11.60
N ASN A 695 -3.79 -4.81 11.01
CA ASN A 695 -4.18 -6.20 11.29
C ASN A 695 -3.87 -6.60 12.75
N VAL A 696 -4.91 -7.01 13.48
CA VAL A 696 -4.84 -7.41 14.89
C VAL A 696 -3.98 -8.67 15.09
N ASN A 697 -4.02 -9.62 14.15
CA ASN A 697 -3.24 -10.86 14.25
C ASN A 697 -1.73 -10.58 14.11
N ALA A 698 -1.36 -9.65 13.23
CA ALA A 698 0.02 -9.19 13.10
C ALA A 698 0.52 -8.51 14.38
N ALA A 699 -0.28 -7.61 14.98
CA ALA A 699 0.08 -6.95 16.24
C ALA A 699 0.26 -7.95 17.40
N LYS A 700 -0.60 -8.96 17.50
CA LYS A 700 -0.48 -10.05 18.50
C LYS A 700 0.77 -10.88 18.31
N LEU A 701 1.19 -11.14 17.08
CA LEU A 701 2.42 -11.89 16.78
C LEU A 701 3.67 -11.09 17.14
N LEU A 702 3.67 -9.77 16.91
CA LEU A 702 4.81 -8.89 17.19
C LEU A 702 4.98 -8.56 18.68
N GLU A 703 3.91 -8.61 19.48
CA GLU A 703 3.96 -8.32 20.91
C GLU A 703 4.99 -9.15 21.70
N PRO A 704 5.01 -10.50 21.62
CA PRO A 704 6.04 -11.30 22.31
C PRO A 704 7.45 -11.03 21.77
N MET A 705 7.59 -10.71 20.47
CA MET A 705 8.89 -10.43 19.84
C MET A 705 9.52 -9.11 20.31
N ARG A 706 8.71 -8.14 20.74
CA ARG A 706 9.20 -6.90 21.38
C ARG A 706 9.80 -7.15 22.78
N ARG A 707 9.47 -8.28 23.40
CA ARG A 707 10.00 -8.72 24.70
C ARG A 707 10.99 -9.89 24.55
N ASP A 708 11.52 -10.10 23.33
CA ASP A 708 12.55 -11.10 23.05
C ASP A 708 13.81 -10.81 23.87
N LYS A 709 14.65 -11.83 24.10
CA LYS A 709 15.93 -11.66 24.82
C LYS A 709 17.00 -10.95 23.97
N VAL A 710 16.84 -10.93 22.65
CA VAL A 710 17.84 -10.41 21.71
C VAL A 710 17.47 -9.00 21.24
N ASP A 711 18.37 -8.05 21.46
CA ASP A 711 18.16 -6.61 21.23
C ASP A 711 17.69 -6.25 19.82
N PHE A 712 18.33 -6.81 18.79
CA PHE A 712 17.97 -6.47 17.41
C PHE A 712 16.61 -7.04 17.00
N VAL A 713 16.16 -8.14 17.62
CA VAL A 713 14.81 -8.68 17.41
C VAL A 713 13.78 -7.73 18.01
N GLN A 714 14.04 -7.21 19.21
CA GLN A 714 13.20 -6.17 19.82
C GLN A 714 13.13 -4.91 18.93
N GLN A 715 14.27 -4.49 18.38
CA GLN A 715 14.36 -3.36 17.45
C GLN A 715 13.48 -3.59 16.20
N GLY A 716 13.61 -4.76 15.55
CA GLY A 716 12.81 -5.12 14.38
C GLY A 716 11.33 -5.19 14.69
N ALA A 717 10.97 -5.79 15.83
CA ALA A 717 9.58 -5.90 16.27
C ALA A 717 8.95 -4.53 16.59
N ALA A 718 9.71 -3.59 17.16
CA ALA A 718 9.25 -2.22 17.40
C ALA A 718 8.97 -1.46 16.08
N ILE A 719 9.91 -1.52 15.13
CA ILE A 719 9.77 -0.89 13.81
C ILE A 719 8.62 -1.53 13.02
N ALA A 720 8.55 -2.85 12.99
CA ALA A 720 7.47 -3.58 12.32
C ALA A 720 6.10 -3.25 12.91
N SER A 721 5.99 -3.14 14.23
CA SER A 721 4.74 -2.75 14.89
C SER A 721 4.31 -1.34 14.49
N ALA A 722 5.25 -0.39 14.38
CA ALA A 722 4.95 0.95 13.91
C ALA A 722 4.49 0.97 12.43
N LEU A 723 5.09 0.16 11.56
CA LEU A 723 4.65 0.03 10.16
C LEU A 723 3.22 -0.52 10.05
N VAL A 724 2.84 -1.49 10.89
CA VAL A 724 1.48 -2.07 10.89
C VAL A 724 0.44 -1.10 11.46
N LEU A 725 0.80 -0.35 12.51
CA LEU A 725 -0.11 0.51 13.27
C LEU A 725 -0.12 1.98 12.82
N VAL A 726 0.58 2.32 11.74
CA VAL A 726 0.57 3.68 11.18
C VAL A 726 -0.86 4.13 10.83
N GLN A 727 -1.23 5.33 11.27
CA GLN A 727 -2.58 5.91 11.11
C GLN A 727 -3.76 5.05 11.61
N GLN A 728 -3.57 4.29 12.70
CA GLN A 728 -4.65 3.58 13.37
C GLN A 728 -5.25 4.42 14.53
N PRO A 729 -6.50 4.13 14.97
CA PRO A 729 -7.13 4.87 16.07
C PRO A 729 -6.37 4.73 17.40
N GLU A 730 -6.44 5.77 18.24
CA GLU A 730 -5.70 5.89 19.49
C GLU A 730 -6.02 4.80 20.52
N ASP A 731 -7.23 4.25 20.52
CA ASP A 731 -7.61 3.15 21.41
C ASP A 731 -6.68 1.93 21.28
N ARG A 732 -6.19 1.68 20.07
CA ARG A 732 -5.26 0.59 19.78
C ARG A 732 -3.80 1.01 19.94
N LEU A 733 -3.52 2.30 19.79
CA LEU A 733 -2.17 2.84 19.69
C LEU A 733 -1.60 3.32 21.02
N SER A 734 -2.46 3.76 21.96
CA SER A 734 -2.10 4.28 23.27
C SER A 734 -1.13 3.36 24.03
N LYS A 735 -1.48 2.07 24.15
CA LYS A 735 -0.62 1.05 24.79
C LYS A 735 0.75 0.95 24.11
N PHE A 736 0.78 0.93 22.78
CA PHE A 736 2.01 0.84 22.01
C PHE A 736 2.88 2.08 22.20
N ARG A 737 2.30 3.28 22.15
CA ARG A 737 3.00 4.55 22.38
C ARG A 737 3.60 4.63 23.78
N ASP A 738 2.85 4.24 24.81
CA ASP A 738 3.33 4.23 26.19
C ASP A 738 4.51 3.27 26.36
N GLU A 739 4.44 2.09 25.75
CA GLU A 739 5.54 1.11 25.75
C GLU A 739 6.80 1.67 25.04
N MET A 740 6.65 2.29 23.87
CA MET A 740 7.79 2.87 23.14
C MET A 740 8.42 4.04 23.89
N GLN A 741 7.60 4.89 24.53
CA GLN A 741 8.12 5.98 25.35
C GLN A 741 8.86 5.47 26.58
N LYS A 742 8.34 4.43 27.25
CA LYS A 742 9.03 3.79 28.39
C LYS A 742 10.37 3.18 27.95
N MET A 743 10.37 2.41 26.87
CA MET A 743 11.58 1.78 26.32
C MET A 743 12.63 2.82 25.89
N SER A 744 12.21 3.97 25.36
CA SER A 744 13.13 5.06 24.98
C SER A 744 13.76 5.77 26.19
N ALA A 745 13.04 5.86 27.31
CA ALA A 745 13.47 6.59 28.50
C ALA A 745 14.24 5.72 29.51
N ASP A 746 14.06 4.41 29.49
CA ASP A 746 14.70 3.49 30.43
C ASP A 746 16.21 3.42 30.17
N SER A 747 17.02 3.76 31.17
CA SER A 747 18.49 3.69 31.05
C SER A 747 18.99 2.24 30.92
N SER A 748 18.28 1.26 31.48
CA SER A 748 18.68 -0.15 31.49
C SER A 748 18.59 -0.84 30.13
N GLU A 749 17.77 -0.29 29.23
CA GLU A 749 17.59 -0.82 27.88
C GLU A 749 18.82 -0.61 26.99
N THR A 750 19.04 -1.54 26.06
CA THR A 750 20.20 -1.51 25.17
C THR A 750 20.07 -0.40 24.12
N THR A 751 21.20 0.01 23.53
CA THR A 751 21.22 1.08 22.50
C THR A 751 20.36 0.71 21.28
N MET A 752 20.36 -0.56 20.87
CA MET A 752 19.62 -1.02 19.70
C MET A 752 18.11 -1.05 19.94
N SER A 753 17.67 -1.51 21.12
CA SER A 753 16.25 -1.50 21.50
C SER A 753 15.72 -0.06 21.60
N LYS A 754 16.50 0.85 22.19
CA LYS A 754 16.17 2.29 22.22
C LYS A 754 16.11 2.90 20.82
N MET A 755 17.05 2.58 19.93
CA MET A 755 17.01 3.01 18.53
C MET A 755 15.70 2.57 17.87
N GLY A 756 15.30 1.31 18.06
CA GLY A 756 14.02 0.77 17.54
C GLY A 756 12.81 1.55 18.05
N ALA A 757 12.76 1.85 19.35
CA ALA A 757 11.66 2.62 19.95
C ALA A 757 11.59 4.07 19.43
N ILE A 758 12.74 4.73 19.23
CA ILE A 758 12.80 6.09 18.69
C ILE A 758 12.37 6.11 17.22
N MET A 759 12.90 5.19 16.40
CA MET A 759 12.51 5.08 14.99
C MET A 759 11.03 4.74 14.85
N ALA A 760 10.50 3.82 15.67
CA ALA A 760 9.09 3.47 15.70
C ALA A 760 8.19 4.67 16.02
N SER A 761 8.59 5.52 16.98
CA SER A 761 7.87 6.75 17.33
C SER A 761 7.81 7.75 16.16
N GLY A 762 8.92 7.90 15.43
CA GLY A 762 8.98 8.78 14.26
C GLY A 762 8.15 8.26 13.06
N ILE A 763 8.17 6.95 12.82
CA ILE A 763 7.36 6.30 11.78
C ILE A 763 5.87 6.45 12.08
N LEU A 764 5.47 6.32 13.35
CA LEU A 764 4.08 6.38 13.76
C LEU A 764 3.46 7.77 13.53
N ASP A 765 4.23 8.82 13.80
CA ASP A 765 3.78 10.21 13.63
C ASP A 765 4.17 10.79 12.25
N CYS A 766 4.39 9.94 11.25
CA CYS A 766 4.91 10.39 9.96
C CYS A 766 4.02 11.42 9.25
N GLY A 767 4.65 12.46 8.67
CA GLY A 767 3.98 13.56 7.97
C GLY A 767 2.95 14.32 8.82
N GLY A 768 3.22 14.48 10.12
CA GLY A 768 2.30 15.13 11.05
C GLY A 768 1.02 14.33 11.29
N ARG A 769 1.11 12.99 11.28
CA ARG A 769 -0.01 12.03 11.37
C ARG A 769 -0.97 12.06 10.18
N ASN A 770 -0.46 12.48 9.02
CA ASN A 770 -1.21 12.56 7.74
C ASN A 770 -0.64 11.65 6.65
N CYS A 771 0.47 10.96 6.91
CA CYS A 771 1.06 10.00 5.98
C CYS A 771 0.88 8.55 6.46
N THR A 772 0.65 7.64 5.52
CA THR A 772 0.63 6.19 5.74
C THR A 772 1.76 5.55 4.94
N ILE A 773 2.14 4.32 5.29
CA ILE A 773 3.11 3.54 4.53
C ILE A 773 2.37 2.33 3.99
N SER A 774 2.30 2.24 2.66
CA SER A 774 1.65 1.13 1.95
C SER A 774 2.45 0.80 0.70
N LEU A 775 2.70 -0.49 0.50
CA LEU A 775 3.31 -1.00 -0.73
C LEU A 775 2.30 -1.15 -1.86
N LYS A 776 0.99 -1.09 -1.58
CA LYS A 776 -0.08 -1.18 -2.57
C LYS A 776 -0.69 0.18 -2.89
N SER A 777 -1.06 0.37 -4.15
CA SER A 777 -1.92 1.45 -4.63
C SER A 777 -3.39 1.12 -4.30
N ARG A 778 -4.28 2.11 -4.47
CA ARG A 778 -5.74 1.96 -4.33
C ARG A 778 -6.28 0.87 -5.26
N ALA A 779 -5.71 0.75 -6.45
CA ALA A 779 -6.06 -0.28 -7.44
C ALA A 779 -5.57 -1.70 -7.08
N GLY A 780 -4.84 -1.89 -5.97
CA GLY A 780 -4.33 -3.21 -5.56
C GLY A 780 -3.01 -3.63 -6.22
N ARG A 781 -2.43 -2.79 -7.09
CA ARG A 781 -1.10 -3.00 -7.67
C ARG A 781 0.01 -2.57 -6.69
N PRO A 782 1.16 -3.26 -6.63
CA PRO A 782 2.34 -2.77 -5.92
C PRO A 782 2.85 -1.44 -6.50
N ARG A 783 3.10 -0.45 -5.63
CA ARG A 783 3.73 0.83 -5.98
C ARG A 783 5.23 0.65 -6.03
N MET A 784 5.83 1.01 -7.16
CA MET A 784 7.26 0.82 -7.37
C MET A 784 8.09 1.70 -6.42
N THR A 785 7.73 2.99 -6.25
CA THR A 785 8.49 3.88 -5.35
C THR A 785 8.49 3.39 -3.91
N SER A 786 7.32 2.94 -3.41
CA SER A 786 7.18 2.39 -2.06
C SER A 786 7.98 1.09 -1.90
N THR A 787 7.95 0.22 -2.91
CA THR A 787 8.68 -1.05 -2.90
C THR A 787 10.18 -0.80 -2.81
N LEU A 788 10.73 0.06 -3.69
CA LEU A 788 12.15 0.40 -3.71
C LEU A 788 12.58 1.10 -2.40
N GLY A 789 11.75 2.01 -1.89
CA GLY A 789 12.01 2.72 -0.63
C GLY A 789 12.09 1.78 0.58
N VAL A 790 11.12 0.85 0.69
CA VAL A 790 11.10 -0.17 1.77
C VAL A 790 12.23 -1.19 1.59
N LEU A 791 12.53 -1.60 0.35
CA LEU A 791 13.62 -2.53 0.04
C LEU A 791 14.97 -1.99 0.55
N VAL A 792 15.32 -0.75 0.19
CA VAL A 792 16.58 -0.13 0.67
C VAL A 792 16.52 0.16 2.16
N PHE A 793 15.37 0.60 2.69
CA PHE A 793 15.19 0.83 4.13
C PHE A 793 15.53 -0.41 4.95
N THR A 794 15.10 -1.60 4.54
CA THR A 794 15.39 -2.84 5.29
C THR A 794 16.88 -3.14 5.48
N GLN A 795 17.74 -2.49 4.69
CA GLN A 795 19.20 -2.65 4.72
C GLN A 795 19.91 -1.67 5.67
N TYR A 796 19.17 -0.93 6.50
CA TYR A 796 19.75 0.03 7.46
C TYR A 796 20.75 -0.60 8.45
N TRP A 797 20.71 -1.93 8.62
CA TRP A 797 21.61 -2.70 9.50
C TRP A 797 23.08 -2.48 9.20
N TYR A 798 23.43 -2.51 7.91
CA TYR A 798 24.80 -2.36 7.46
C TYR A 798 25.17 -0.90 7.23
N TRP A 799 24.17 -0.07 6.94
CA TRP A 799 24.37 1.34 6.63
C TRP A 799 23.18 2.20 7.08
N PHE A 800 23.33 2.86 8.23
CA PHE A 800 22.25 3.65 8.84
C PHE A 800 21.60 4.74 7.96
N PRO A 801 22.34 5.47 7.08
CA PRO A 801 21.73 6.47 6.20
C PRO A 801 20.65 5.91 5.26
N PHE A 802 20.61 4.60 5.00
CA PHE A 802 19.54 3.98 4.23
C PHE A 802 18.16 4.06 4.92
N GLY A 803 18.12 4.37 6.21
CA GLY A 803 16.88 4.64 6.94
C GLY A 803 15.98 5.66 6.23
N HIS A 804 16.58 6.71 5.65
CA HIS A 804 15.84 7.81 5.00
C HIS A 804 15.08 7.40 3.74
N PHE A 805 15.36 6.25 3.13
CA PHE A 805 14.58 5.75 1.98
C PHE A 805 13.13 5.41 2.34
N LEU A 806 12.83 5.18 3.63
CA LEU A 806 11.45 4.99 4.08
C LEU A 806 10.58 6.22 3.80
N SER A 807 11.19 7.41 3.75
CA SER A 807 10.48 8.65 3.39
C SER A 807 9.80 8.52 2.04
N ILE A 808 10.39 7.81 1.07
CA ILE A 808 9.85 7.68 -0.29
C ILE A 808 8.56 6.86 -0.31
N ALA A 809 8.46 5.87 0.59
CA ALA A 809 7.30 5.01 0.77
C ALA A 809 6.14 5.65 1.57
N THR A 810 6.33 6.87 2.06
CA THR A 810 5.24 7.63 2.72
C THR A 810 4.27 8.18 1.69
N ILE A 811 2.99 7.92 1.93
CA ILE A 811 1.86 8.33 1.08
C ILE A 811 0.94 9.21 1.91
N PRO A 812 0.72 10.49 1.52
CA PRO A 812 -0.25 11.35 2.16
C PRO A 812 -1.67 10.79 2.01
N THR A 813 -2.41 10.68 3.11
CA THR A 813 -3.82 10.25 3.11
C THR A 813 -4.72 11.48 3.16
N ALA A 814 -4.76 12.19 2.05
CA ALA A 814 -5.53 13.41 1.88
C ALA A 814 -6.74 13.15 0.97
N PHE A 815 -7.84 13.85 1.25
CA PHE A 815 -8.86 14.14 0.26
C PHE A 815 -8.62 15.56 -0.25
N ILE A 816 -8.35 15.67 -1.55
CA ILE A 816 -8.09 16.94 -2.22
C ILE A 816 -9.05 17.05 -3.40
N GLY A 817 -10.03 17.93 -3.27
CA GLY A 817 -10.90 18.34 -4.36
C GLY A 817 -10.22 19.42 -5.20
N VAL A 818 -10.17 19.22 -6.52
CA VAL A 818 -9.65 20.21 -7.47
C VAL A 818 -10.71 20.57 -8.49
N ASP A 819 -10.76 21.84 -8.88
CA ASP A 819 -11.66 22.33 -9.91
C ASP A 819 -11.03 22.21 -11.32
N LYS A 820 -11.68 22.80 -12.33
CA LYS A 820 -11.18 22.88 -13.71
C LYS A 820 -9.84 23.62 -13.83
N THR A 821 -9.57 24.59 -12.95
CA THR A 821 -8.33 25.38 -12.93
C THR A 821 -7.20 24.69 -12.15
N LEU A 822 -7.44 23.47 -11.64
CA LEU A 822 -6.53 22.70 -10.79
C LEU A 822 -6.20 23.38 -9.45
N GLN A 823 -7.08 24.25 -8.99
CA GLN A 823 -7.02 24.89 -7.68
C GLN A 823 -7.98 24.19 -6.70
N MET A 824 -7.76 24.39 -5.40
CA MET A 824 -8.60 23.79 -4.36
C MET A 824 -9.74 24.75 -3.98
N PRO A 825 -11.00 24.48 -4.34
CA PRO A 825 -12.14 25.24 -3.84
C PRO A 825 -12.42 24.87 -2.37
N HIS A 826 -12.95 25.84 -1.61
CA HIS A 826 -13.54 25.54 -0.31
C HIS A 826 -14.77 24.64 -0.51
N TYR A 827 -14.67 23.42 0.00
CA TYR A 827 -15.70 22.40 -0.12
C TYR A 827 -15.84 21.64 1.19
N GLU A 828 -17.07 21.32 1.57
CA GLU A 828 -17.40 20.55 2.77
C GLU A 828 -17.98 19.18 2.37
N CYS A 829 -17.40 18.10 2.88
CA CYS A 829 -17.90 16.73 2.71
C CYS A 829 -18.30 16.11 4.04
N VAL A 830 -19.25 15.16 4.02
CA VAL A 830 -19.78 14.54 5.24
C VAL A 830 -19.18 13.15 5.42
N SER A 831 -18.59 12.90 6.58
CA SER A 831 -18.12 11.60 7.06
C SER A 831 -19.18 11.01 8.00
N ASN A 832 -19.84 9.92 7.59
CA ASN A 832 -20.87 9.22 8.37
C ASN A 832 -20.25 8.27 9.40
N ALA A 833 -19.37 8.80 10.26
CA ALA A 833 -18.74 8.04 11.34
C ALA A 833 -18.52 8.94 12.55
N LYS A 834 -18.42 8.32 13.74
CA LYS A 834 -18.11 9.01 14.99
C LYS A 834 -16.74 9.70 14.91
N PRO A 835 -16.63 10.99 15.23
CA PRO A 835 -15.35 11.73 15.17
C PRO A 835 -14.22 11.08 15.97
N SER A 836 -14.51 10.46 17.12
CA SER A 836 -13.49 9.83 17.97
C SER A 836 -12.76 8.66 17.32
N LEU A 837 -13.36 7.99 16.34
CA LEU A 837 -12.69 6.92 15.60
C LEU A 837 -11.55 7.43 14.70
N PHE A 838 -11.63 8.69 14.24
CA PHE A 838 -10.71 9.27 13.26
C PHE A 838 -10.06 10.57 13.74
N LYS A 839 -10.22 10.92 15.03
CA LYS A 839 -9.58 12.09 15.65
C LYS A 839 -8.05 11.96 15.62
N TYR A 840 -7.35 13.08 15.55
CA TYR A 840 -5.91 13.11 15.86
C TYR A 840 -5.67 12.77 17.33
N ALA A 841 -4.52 12.15 17.64
CA ALA A 841 -4.11 12.07 19.03
C ALA A 841 -3.95 13.46 19.63
N ASP A 842 -4.33 13.56 20.89
CA ASP A 842 -4.04 14.75 21.68
C ASP A 842 -2.52 14.92 21.84
N TYR A 843 -2.08 16.18 21.88
CA TYR A 843 -0.68 16.51 22.11
C TYR A 843 -0.27 16.06 23.52
N LEU A 844 0.98 15.61 23.67
CA LEU A 844 1.53 15.34 24.99
C LEU A 844 1.55 16.65 25.77
N SER A 845 0.94 16.65 26.95
CA SER A 845 1.01 17.79 27.87
C SER A 845 2.48 18.15 28.15
N ASP A 846 2.83 19.43 27.98
CA ASP A 846 4.18 19.91 28.27
C ASP A 846 4.57 19.56 29.72
N GLU A 847 5.83 19.18 29.95
CA GLU A 847 6.34 18.94 31.32
C GLU A 847 6.19 20.18 32.21
N LYS A 848 6.07 21.37 31.63
CA LYS A 848 5.76 22.61 32.36
C LYS A 848 4.36 22.58 32.95
N ASP A 849 3.38 22.03 32.22
CA ASP A 849 1.99 21.93 32.68
C ASP A 849 1.80 20.79 33.70
N LYS A 850 2.53 19.68 33.53
CA LYS A 850 2.60 18.63 34.56
C LYS A 850 3.27 19.12 35.85
N LYS A 851 4.38 19.86 35.76
CA LYS A 851 5.03 20.45 36.94
C LYS A 851 4.17 21.50 37.62
N THR A 852 3.43 22.33 36.88
CA THR A 852 2.52 23.31 37.51
C THR A 852 1.32 22.65 38.19
N THR A 853 0.78 21.56 37.62
CA THR A 853 -0.31 20.79 38.27
C THR A 853 0.17 20.02 39.49
N GLU A 854 1.35 19.39 39.44
CA GLU A 854 1.97 18.73 40.60
C GLU A 854 2.32 19.73 41.70
N VAL A 855 2.87 20.91 41.36
CA VAL A 855 3.15 21.97 42.33
C VAL A 855 1.85 22.49 42.96
N LYS A 856 0.78 22.68 42.17
CA LYS A 856 -0.55 23.04 42.73
C LYS A 856 -1.06 21.97 43.69
N LYS A 857 -0.93 20.68 43.36
CA LYS A 857 -1.34 19.55 44.21
C LYS A 857 -0.50 19.46 45.49
N ALA A 858 0.82 19.66 45.38
CA ALA A 858 1.74 19.71 46.50
C ALA A 858 1.41 20.89 47.43
N VAL A 859 1.23 22.09 46.89
CA VAL A 859 0.83 23.28 47.65
C VAL A 859 -0.52 23.08 48.32
N LEU A 860 -1.53 22.50 47.65
CA LEU A 860 -2.81 22.18 48.30
C LEU A 860 -2.64 21.18 49.45
N SER A 861 -1.80 20.15 49.27
CA SER A 861 -1.56 19.13 50.29
C SER A 861 -0.81 19.70 51.51
N THR A 862 0.19 20.55 51.30
CA THR A 862 0.92 21.23 52.37
C THR A 862 0.07 22.29 53.04
N THR A 863 -0.80 22.99 52.30
CA THR A 863 -1.72 24.00 52.84
C THR A 863 -2.81 23.35 53.69
N LYS A 864 -3.42 22.25 53.24
CA LYS A 864 -4.35 21.46 54.06
C LYS A 864 -3.68 20.90 55.31
N LYS A 865 -2.44 20.41 55.20
CA LYS A 865 -1.67 19.90 56.34
C LYS A 865 -1.29 21.01 57.32
N ALA A 866 -0.94 22.20 56.83
CA ALA A 866 -0.65 23.37 57.65
C ALA A 866 -1.90 23.91 58.37
N GLN A 867 -3.04 23.96 57.69
CA GLN A 867 -4.33 24.31 58.31
C GLN A 867 -4.73 23.29 59.38
N LYS A 868 -4.54 21.99 59.12
CA LYS A 868 -4.79 20.94 60.12
C LYS A 868 -3.90 21.08 61.36
N LEU A 869 -2.61 21.37 61.17
CA LEU A 869 -1.67 21.61 62.27
C LEU A 869 -1.95 22.91 63.04
N LEU A 870 -2.42 23.97 62.36
CA LEU A 870 -2.86 25.22 63.00
C LEU A 870 -4.11 24.98 63.84
N ASN A 871 -5.09 24.24 63.31
CA ASN A 871 -6.28 23.85 64.06
C ASN A 871 -5.92 22.96 65.26
N GLU A 872 -5.01 22.00 65.12
CA GLU A 872 -4.52 21.18 66.24
C GLU A 872 -3.76 22.00 67.30
N LYS A 873 -2.97 23.01 66.89
CA LYS A 873 -2.30 23.93 67.82
C LYS A 873 -3.28 24.87 68.51
N ASN A 874 -4.31 25.33 67.82
CA ASN A 874 -5.38 26.16 68.39
C ASN A 874 -6.23 25.36 69.37
N VAL A 875 -6.56 24.10 69.05
CA VAL A 875 -7.23 23.16 69.98
C VAL A 875 -6.35 22.88 71.21
N LYS A 876 -5.03 22.71 71.02
CA LYS A 876 -4.09 22.55 72.15
C LYS A 876 -3.91 23.80 73.00
N LYS A 877 -4.05 25.01 72.43
CA LYS A 877 -4.07 26.27 73.19
C LYS A 877 -5.39 26.44 73.94
N MET A 878 -6.52 26.19 73.30
CA MET A 878 -7.85 26.21 73.94
C MET A 878 -7.96 25.19 75.09
N ASN A 879 -7.32 24.01 74.96
CA ASN A 879 -7.26 23.02 76.05
C ASN A 879 -6.22 23.35 77.15
N LYS A 880 -5.32 24.31 76.94
CA LYS A 880 -4.36 24.75 77.97
C LYS A 880 -4.85 25.96 78.77
N ASP A 881 -5.79 26.73 78.23
CA ASP A 881 -6.39 27.89 78.89
C ASP A 881 -7.68 27.54 79.68
N ALA A 882 -8.02 26.25 79.81
CA ALA A 882 -9.20 25.74 80.55
C ALA A 882 -8.89 25.12 81.93
N GLU A 883 -7.63 25.13 82.38
CA GLU A 883 -7.23 24.71 83.74
C GLU A 883 -6.31 25.75 84.40
N SER A 884 -6.81 26.95 84.69
CA SER A 884 -6.49 27.75 85.90
C SER A 884 -7.04 29.19 85.81
N MET A 885 -8.03 29.52 86.65
CA MET A 885 -8.25 30.87 87.20
C MET A 885 -7.85 30.83 88.68
N ASP A 886 -6.77 31.51 89.09
CA ASP A 886 -6.80 32.71 89.97
C ASP A 886 -5.43 33.07 90.59
N ALA A 887 -5.23 34.41 90.71
CA ALA A 887 -4.35 35.19 91.59
C ALA A 887 -2.82 35.36 91.34
N ASP A 888 -2.51 36.52 90.73
CA ASP A 888 -1.70 37.66 91.23
C ASP A 888 -0.19 37.86 90.94
N ASP A 889 0.04 39.04 90.34
CA ASP A 889 1.19 39.98 90.31
C ASP A 889 2.65 39.51 90.13
N ASN A 890 3.28 39.89 88.99
CA ASN A 890 4.11 41.11 88.89
C ASN A 890 4.76 41.25 87.46
N VAL A 891 4.81 42.49 86.96
CA VAL A 891 5.17 42.96 85.60
C VAL A 891 6.72 42.96 85.42
N PRO A 892 7.30 42.79 84.19
CA PRO A 892 7.59 43.99 83.38
C PRO A 892 7.49 43.85 81.84
N SER A 893 6.93 44.92 81.27
CA SER A 893 7.33 45.63 80.03
C SER A 893 7.11 45.00 78.65
N ARG A 894 6.06 45.52 78.00
CA ARG A 894 5.95 45.78 76.56
C ARG A 894 7.17 46.61 76.06
N PRO A 895 7.55 46.51 74.78
CA PRO A 895 7.54 47.74 73.99
C PRO A 895 6.56 47.67 72.84
N GLN A 896 5.94 48.82 72.69
CA GLN A 896 4.82 49.17 71.84
C GLN A 896 5.27 49.21 70.37
N SER A 897 4.39 48.76 69.47
CA SER A 897 4.13 49.55 68.26
C SER A 897 2.76 50.19 68.42
N ARG A 898 2.79 51.52 68.30
CA ARG A 898 1.74 52.49 68.57
C ARG A 898 0.64 52.39 67.52
N ALA A 899 -0.60 52.45 67.99
CA ALA A 899 -1.77 52.85 67.22
C ALA A 899 -1.66 54.31 66.77
N ALA A 900 -2.38 54.69 65.71
CA ALA A 900 -3.55 55.57 65.79
C ALA A 900 -3.91 56.13 64.40
N LYS A 901 -5.09 55.80 63.89
CA LYS A 901 -6.28 56.64 64.13
C LYS A 901 -7.53 55.88 63.68
N ASP A 902 -8.39 55.70 64.65
CA ASP A 902 -9.80 55.37 64.53
C ASP A 902 -10.60 56.64 64.87
N ASP A 903 -11.92 56.52 64.86
CA ASP A 903 -12.99 57.45 65.31
C ASP A 903 -13.71 58.10 64.11
N ASN A 904 -15.00 57.83 63.86
CA ASN A 904 -16.12 57.76 64.79
C ASN A 904 -17.23 56.86 64.24
N GLU A 905 -17.88 56.06 65.09
CA GLU A 905 -19.32 55.82 64.99
C GLU A 905 -19.93 55.40 66.35
N MET A 906 -20.82 56.25 66.88
CA MET A 906 -22.07 55.89 67.58
C MET A 906 -23.18 56.43 66.64
N ASP A 907 -24.35 55.85 66.42
CA ASP A 907 -25.21 54.98 67.23
C ASP A 907 -26.28 54.35 66.30
N ALA A 908 -26.93 53.31 66.83
CA ALA A 908 -28.30 52.89 66.56
C ALA A 908 -28.68 52.06 65.30
N THR A 909 -29.20 50.88 65.65
CA THR A 909 -30.39 50.17 65.13
C THR A 909 -30.27 49.05 64.07
N ALA A 910 -30.49 47.84 64.60
CA ALA A 910 -31.53 46.87 64.23
C ALA A 910 -31.26 45.83 63.12
N THR A 911 -31.33 44.56 63.57
CA THR A 911 -31.77 43.33 62.85
C THR A 911 -30.89 42.88 61.67
N THR A 912 -30.35 41.65 61.62
CA THR A 912 -31.00 40.35 61.87
C THR A 912 -29.93 39.26 62.03
N THR A 913 -30.02 38.47 63.08
CA THR A 913 -29.17 37.31 63.38
C THR A 913 -29.71 36.01 62.75
N THR A 914 -28.83 35.38 61.98
CA THR A 914 -28.42 33.96 62.06
C THR A 914 -29.42 32.87 62.45
N THR A 915 -29.57 31.92 61.51
CA THR A 915 -29.43 30.46 61.69
C THR A 915 -28.94 29.94 63.05
N THR A 916 -29.61 28.92 63.57
CA THR A 916 -29.04 27.73 64.24
C THR A 916 -30.06 26.58 64.08
N ALA A 917 -29.73 25.49 63.39
CA ALA A 917 -28.95 24.32 63.82
C ALA A 917 -29.82 23.26 64.52
N GLU A 918 -29.82 22.03 64.00
CA GLU A 918 -29.27 20.83 64.66
C GLU A 918 -29.89 19.52 64.12
N GLY A 919 -29.04 18.49 64.07
CA GLY A 919 -29.42 17.11 63.83
C GLY A 919 -28.25 16.23 63.41
N GLU A 920 -27.38 15.85 64.36
CA GLU A 920 -26.45 14.72 64.22
C GLU A 920 -27.21 13.39 64.20
N LYS A 921 -26.84 12.46 63.30
CA LYS A 921 -26.07 11.24 63.65
C LYS A 921 -26.02 10.19 62.53
N GLU A 922 -24.81 9.68 62.36
CA GLU A 922 -24.40 8.29 62.04
C GLU A 922 -24.83 7.64 60.71
N GLY A 923 -23.81 7.29 59.92
CA GLY A 923 -23.88 6.36 58.80
C GLY A 923 -22.48 6.02 58.30
N GLU A 924 -21.98 4.83 58.63
CA GLU A 924 -20.98 4.13 57.81
C GLU A 924 -21.58 3.86 56.43
N GLU A 925 -20.92 4.26 55.33
CA GLU A 925 -21.04 3.55 54.06
C GLU A 925 -19.88 3.88 53.10
N LYS A 926 -19.15 2.81 52.78
CA LYS A 926 -18.60 2.36 51.49
C LYS A 926 -18.09 3.38 50.45
N GLU A 927 -16.91 3.02 49.95
CA GLU A 927 -16.34 3.37 48.65
C GLU A 927 -17.41 3.65 47.58
N GLY A 928 -17.55 4.92 47.22
CA GLY A 928 -18.37 5.41 46.12
C GLY A 928 -17.49 5.70 44.92
N GLU A 929 -17.90 5.11 43.81
CA GLU A 929 -17.33 5.15 42.47
C GLU A 929 -16.93 6.57 42.03
N GLU A 930 -15.82 6.65 41.27
CA GLU A 930 -15.59 7.78 40.39
C GLU A 930 -16.81 7.92 39.48
N GLU A 931 -17.63 8.95 39.70
CA GLU A 931 -18.58 9.44 38.72
C GLU A 931 -17.79 9.70 37.44
N LYS A 932 -17.86 8.74 36.51
CA LYS A 932 -17.64 8.99 35.10
C LYS A 932 -18.52 10.18 34.76
N LYS A 933 -17.92 11.31 34.40
CA LYS A 933 -18.59 12.28 33.54
C LYS A 933 -19.13 11.48 32.36
N GLU A 934 -20.44 11.42 32.23
CA GLU A 934 -21.09 10.96 31.01
C GLU A 934 -20.55 11.86 29.89
N ASP A 935 -19.75 11.27 28.99
CA ASP A 935 -19.36 11.91 27.76
C ASP A 935 -20.65 12.26 27.01
N GLU A 936 -20.82 13.53 26.63
CA GLU A 936 -21.93 13.97 25.77
C GLU A 936 -22.03 13.03 24.56
N PRO A 937 -23.24 12.64 24.10
CA PRO A 937 -23.37 11.73 22.98
C PRO A 937 -22.70 12.34 21.74
N GLU A 938 -21.57 11.76 21.34
CA GLU A 938 -20.80 12.23 20.19
C GLU A 938 -21.68 12.28 18.94
N PRO A 939 -21.54 13.31 18.09
CA PRO A 939 -22.28 13.36 16.83
C PRO A 939 -21.94 12.15 15.96
N GLU A 940 -22.97 11.58 15.31
CA GLU A 940 -22.82 10.39 14.45
C GLU A 940 -22.13 10.68 13.10
N PHE A 941 -21.94 11.96 12.77
CA PHE A 941 -21.31 12.44 11.55
C PHE A 941 -20.34 13.60 11.81
N GLU A 942 -19.32 13.72 10.95
CA GLU A 942 -18.32 14.79 10.95
C GLU A 942 -18.34 15.52 9.60
N ILE A 943 -18.23 16.85 9.62
CA ILE A 943 -18.10 17.67 8.41
C ILE A 943 -16.60 17.94 8.19
N LEU A 944 -16.08 17.51 7.05
CA LEU A 944 -14.69 17.64 6.64
C LEU A 944 -14.55 18.76 5.61
N THR A 945 -13.53 19.61 5.75
CA THR A 945 -13.22 20.72 4.83
C THR A 945 -12.09 20.36 3.87
N ASN A 946 -12.16 20.78 2.61
CA ASN A 946 -11.09 20.59 1.62
C ASN A 946 -9.91 21.54 1.90
N PRO A 947 -8.65 21.06 2.02
CA PRO A 947 -8.21 19.66 2.07
C PRO A 947 -8.31 19.06 3.48
N SER A 948 -8.70 17.78 3.57
CA SER A 948 -8.86 17.04 4.83
C SER A 948 -8.13 15.71 4.83
N ARG A 949 -7.82 15.20 6.03
CA ARG A 949 -7.27 13.85 6.20
C ARG A 949 -8.39 12.83 6.09
N VAL A 950 -8.18 11.83 5.24
CA VAL A 950 -9.09 10.67 5.10
C VAL A 950 -8.28 9.39 5.17
N THR A 951 -8.49 8.60 6.22
CA THR A 951 -7.82 7.31 6.38
C THR A 951 -8.45 6.23 5.48
N PRO A 952 -7.73 5.15 5.11
CA PRO A 952 -8.30 4.09 4.28
C PRO A 952 -9.54 3.40 4.89
N GLN A 953 -9.69 3.40 6.22
CA GLN A 953 -10.88 2.87 6.88
C GLN A 953 -12.06 3.87 6.84
N GLN A 954 -11.76 5.18 6.79
CA GLN A 954 -12.74 6.26 6.74
C GLN A 954 -13.38 6.43 5.35
N GLU A 955 -12.69 6.04 4.27
CA GLU A 955 -13.19 6.14 2.89
C GLU A 955 -14.62 5.60 2.70
N LYS A 956 -14.97 4.51 3.38
CA LYS A 956 -16.28 3.85 3.25
C LYS A 956 -17.44 4.67 3.81
N PHE A 957 -17.14 5.67 4.65
CA PHE A 957 -18.13 6.47 5.36
C PHE A 957 -18.33 7.86 4.74
N ILE A 958 -17.54 8.24 3.74
CA ILE A 958 -17.64 9.55 3.08
C ILE A 958 -18.82 9.55 2.12
N SER A 959 -19.61 10.61 2.18
CA SER A 959 -20.70 10.86 1.22
C SER A 959 -20.72 12.30 0.76
N PHE A 960 -21.05 12.48 -0.52
CA PHE A 960 -21.22 13.78 -1.18
C PHE A 960 -22.70 14.11 -1.24
N ASP A 961 -23.05 15.38 -0.99
CA ASP A 961 -24.40 15.88 -1.22
C ASP A 961 -24.58 16.18 -2.72
N PRO A 962 -25.50 15.50 -3.44
CA PRO A 962 -25.76 15.77 -4.85
C PRO A 962 -26.25 17.20 -5.14
N ALA A 963 -26.77 17.90 -4.13
CA ALA A 963 -27.24 19.29 -4.25
C ALA A 963 -26.14 20.33 -3.99
N ALA A 964 -24.92 19.92 -3.63
CA ALA A 964 -23.82 20.83 -3.43
C ALA A 964 -23.31 21.43 -4.75
N ARG A 965 -22.80 22.66 -4.70
CA ARG A 965 -22.23 23.39 -5.86
C ARG A 965 -21.15 22.58 -6.60
N PHE A 966 -20.30 21.89 -5.84
CA PHE A 966 -19.24 21.04 -6.36
C PHE A 966 -19.61 19.57 -6.23
N VAL A 967 -19.66 18.85 -7.35
CA VAL A 967 -19.96 17.42 -7.40
C VAL A 967 -18.81 16.67 -8.06
N PRO A 968 -18.36 15.52 -7.55
CA PRO A 968 -17.32 14.72 -8.19
C PRO A 968 -17.65 14.35 -9.64
N CYS A 969 -16.66 14.41 -10.52
CA CYS A 969 -16.80 13.99 -11.92
C CYS A 969 -17.03 12.47 -12.06
N GLU A 970 -16.47 11.68 -11.14
CA GLU A 970 -16.76 10.25 -11.00
C GLU A 970 -17.61 10.03 -9.73
N SER A 971 -18.90 9.73 -9.90
CA SER A 971 -19.68 9.07 -8.86
C SER A 971 -19.54 7.57 -9.06
N SER A 972 -18.71 6.87 -8.29
CA SER A 972 -18.70 5.41 -8.37
C SER A 972 -20.03 4.87 -7.82
N THR A 973 -20.93 4.51 -8.74
CA THR A 973 -22.10 3.69 -8.47
C THR A 973 -21.65 2.24 -8.54
N THR A 974 -20.94 1.76 -7.51
CA THR A 974 -20.66 0.31 -7.40
C THR A 974 -21.92 -0.38 -6.90
N THR A 975 -22.82 -0.77 -7.79
CA THR A 975 -23.99 -1.60 -7.48
C THR A 975 -23.52 -2.98 -7.03
N THR A 976 -23.49 -3.23 -5.72
CA THR A 976 -23.28 -4.59 -5.20
C THR A 976 -24.65 -5.15 -4.83
N THR A 977 -25.25 -5.90 -5.75
CA THR A 977 -26.57 -6.52 -5.56
C THR A 977 -26.48 -7.65 -4.53
N THR A 978 -26.58 -7.31 -3.25
CA THR A 978 -27.03 -8.23 -2.20
C THR A 978 -28.22 -7.62 -1.50
N THR A 979 -29.35 -8.30 -1.63
CA THR A 979 -30.70 -7.99 -1.18
C THR A 979 -30.77 -7.44 0.25
N THR A 980 -30.60 -6.13 0.41
CA THR A 980 -31.15 -5.34 1.53
C THR A 980 -31.12 -3.87 1.15
N THR A 981 -32.28 -3.23 1.17
CA THR A 981 -32.51 -1.83 0.83
C THR A 981 -31.66 -0.87 1.67
N ILE A 982 -30.57 -0.37 1.09
CA ILE A 982 -29.87 0.85 1.53
C ILE A 982 -29.78 1.74 0.30
N LYS A 983 -30.28 2.98 0.37
CA LYS A 983 -30.12 3.98 -0.69
C LYS A 983 -28.62 4.24 -0.89
N GLU A 984 -28.05 3.73 -1.98
CA GLU A 984 -26.62 3.80 -2.24
C GLU A 984 -26.23 5.21 -2.72
N LYS A 985 -25.51 5.94 -1.86
CA LYS A 985 -24.93 7.26 -2.16
C LYS A 985 -23.61 7.08 -2.93
N SER A 986 -23.36 7.93 -3.91
CA SER A 986 -22.08 8.09 -4.64
C SER A 986 -20.90 8.03 -3.68
N ARG A 987 -20.01 7.03 -3.85
CA ARG A 987 -18.81 6.85 -3.02
C ARG A 987 -17.60 7.31 -3.81
N VAL A 988 -16.92 8.35 -3.32
CA VAL A 988 -15.61 8.78 -3.84
C VAL A 988 -14.57 8.61 -2.74
N GLY A 989 -13.48 7.91 -3.06
CA GLY A 989 -12.42 7.58 -2.12
C GLY A 989 -11.44 8.73 -1.89
N ARG A 990 -10.48 8.53 -0.98
CA ARG A 990 -9.33 9.43 -0.76
C ARG A 990 -8.50 9.61 -2.03
N GLY A 991 -7.70 10.66 -2.07
CA GLY A 991 -6.86 11.02 -3.22
C GLY A 991 -7.28 12.33 -3.86
N PHE A 992 -6.95 12.48 -5.13
CA PHE A 992 -7.37 13.63 -5.93
C PHE A 992 -8.72 13.37 -6.58
N VAL A 993 -9.65 14.30 -6.38
CA VAL A 993 -10.99 14.25 -6.96
C VAL A 993 -11.24 15.51 -7.74
N VAL A 994 -11.50 15.35 -9.04
CA VAL A 994 -11.89 16.46 -9.90
C VAL A 994 -13.37 16.76 -9.65
N LEU A 995 -13.64 17.98 -9.21
CA LEU A 995 -14.96 18.50 -8.89
C LEU A 995 -15.52 19.29 -10.08
N LYS A 996 -16.76 18.99 -10.43
CA LYS A 996 -17.55 19.76 -11.39
C LYS A 996 -18.31 20.85 -10.66
N ASP A 997 -18.13 22.10 -11.07
CA ASP A 997 -18.93 23.23 -10.61
C ASP A 997 -20.28 23.23 -11.35
N GLN A 998 -21.39 23.22 -10.62
CA GLN A 998 -22.74 23.32 -11.17
C GLN A 998 -23.18 24.78 -11.35
N THR A 999 -22.55 25.74 -10.67
CA THR A 999 -22.88 27.18 -10.74
C THR A 999 -21.63 28.03 -11.01
N PRO A 1000 -21.11 28.02 -12.26
CA PRO A 1000 -19.88 28.75 -12.62
C PRO A 1000 -20.02 30.28 -12.62
N GLU A 1001 -21.23 30.83 -12.46
CA GLU A 1001 -21.50 32.28 -12.45
C GLU A 1001 -21.24 32.95 -11.09
N GLU A 1002 -21.13 32.18 -10.01
CA GLU A 1002 -20.84 32.69 -8.66
C GLU A 1002 -19.33 32.73 -8.39
N GLU A 1003 -18.83 33.72 -7.63
CA GLU A 1003 -17.41 33.74 -7.24
C GLU A 1003 -17.05 32.51 -6.39
N VAL A 1004 -15.88 31.90 -6.67
CA VAL A 1004 -15.36 30.75 -5.92
C VAL A 1004 -14.26 31.21 -4.96
N PHE A 1005 -14.39 30.84 -3.69
CA PHE A 1005 -13.31 31.03 -2.71
C PHE A 1005 -12.33 29.87 -2.78
N TYR A 1006 -11.17 30.11 -3.39
CA TYR A 1006 -10.07 29.16 -3.41
C TYR A 1006 -9.29 29.20 -2.10
N VAL A 1007 -8.71 28.06 -1.72
CA VAL A 1007 -7.71 28.01 -0.63
C VAL A 1007 -6.45 28.70 -1.13
N GLU A 1008 -6.05 29.82 -0.50
CA GLU A 1008 -4.77 30.48 -0.82
C GLU A 1008 -3.61 29.49 -0.62
N LEU A 1009 -2.84 29.23 -1.67
CA LEU A 1009 -1.65 28.38 -1.58
C LEU A 1009 -0.58 29.09 -0.72
N ALA A 1010 -0.34 28.61 0.50
CA ALA A 1010 0.65 29.17 1.42
C ALA A 1010 2.10 29.07 0.89
N PHE A 1011 2.33 28.36 -0.20
CA PHE A 1011 3.61 28.27 -0.89
C PHE A 1011 3.85 29.42 -1.89
N GLN A 1012 2.84 29.86 -2.64
CA GLN A 1012 2.96 30.99 -3.57
C GLN A 1012 3.29 32.30 -2.83
N LYS A 1013 2.74 32.48 -1.63
CA LYS A 1013 3.03 33.65 -0.78
C LYS A 1013 4.51 33.72 -0.37
N ALA A 1014 5.16 32.58 -0.13
CA ALA A 1014 6.58 32.55 0.24
C ALA A 1014 7.51 32.88 -0.95
N GLU A 1015 7.12 32.58 -2.19
CA GLU A 1015 7.84 33.00 -3.40
C GLU A 1015 7.71 34.51 -3.64
N VAL A 1016 6.50 35.06 -3.49
CA VAL A 1016 6.24 36.50 -3.61
C VAL A 1016 6.92 37.28 -2.49
N ASP A 1017 6.91 36.77 -1.25
CA ASP A 1017 7.59 37.39 -0.10
C ASP A 1017 9.13 37.27 -0.20
N ALA A 1018 9.67 36.21 -0.81
CA ALA A 1018 11.11 36.08 -1.09
C ALA A 1018 11.57 37.03 -2.21
N GLN A 1019 10.75 37.23 -3.25
CA GLN A 1019 11.00 38.22 -4.30
C GLN A 1019 10.84 39.66 -3.77
N ALA A 1020 9.86 39.92 -2.90
CA ALA A 1020 9.67 41.21 -2.22
C ALA A 1020 10.78 41.48 -1.18
N GLY A 1021 11.29 40.45 -0.51
CA GLY A 1021 12.43 40.55 0.42
C GLY A 1021 13.75 40.88 -0.27
N ASN A 1022 13.95 40.39 -1.50
CA ASN A 1022 15.08 40.81 -2.34
C ASN A 1022 14.95 42.24 -2.87
N ALA A 1023 13.72 42.74 -3.06
CA ALA A 1023 13.48 44.15 -3.38
C ALA A 1023 13.66 45.08 -2.15
N ALA A 1024 13.34 44.60 -0.95
CA ALA A 1024 13.49 45.37 0.30
C ALA A 1024 14.94 45.47 0.81
N ASN A 1025 15.84 44.57 0.38
CA ASN A 1025 17.27 44.61 0.74
C ASN A 1025 18.13 45.50 -0.19
N ALA A 1026 17.51 46.18 -1.17
CA ALA A 1026 18.16 47.23 -1.97
C ALA A 1026 18.04 48.64 -1.35
N GLY A 1027 17.44 48.76 -0.16
CA GLY A 1027 17.06 50.04 0.46
C GLY A 1027 17.77 50.37 1.76
N ALA A 1028 19.09 50.16 1.88
CA ALA A 1028 19.87 50.75 2.98
C ALA A 1028 21.38 50.80 2.67
N GLY A 1029 21.88 51.94 2.18
CA GLY A 1029 23.32 52.21 2.17
C GLY A 1029 23.81 53.27 1.17
N ASN A 1030 23.87 54.51 1.68
CA ASN A 1030 24.81 55.61 1.38
C ASN A 1030 24.56 56.61 0.23
N ASP A 1031 24.61 57.87 0.68
CA ASP A 1031 24.98 59.09 -0.02
C ASP A 1031 26.22 58.92 -0.92
N ASP A 1032 26.12 59.29 -2.21
CA ASP A 1032 27.04 60.20 -2.93
C ASP A 1032 26.69 60.24 -4.43
N ASP A 1033 26.52 61.46 -4.93
CA ASP A 1033 26.67 62.00 -6.30
C ASP A 1033 25.76 61.63 -7.49
N ASP A 1034 25.31 62.69 -8.17
CA ASP A 1034 24.64 62.76 -9.47
C ASP A 1034 25.42 62.02 -10.59
N GLU A 1035 24.90 60.88 -11.05
CA GLU A 1035 25.19 60.34 -12.39
C GLU A 1035 23.88 60.13 -13.17
N PRO A 1036 23.75 60.61 -14.42
CA PRO A 1036 22.57 60.36 -15.23
C PRO A 1036 22.52 58.90 -15.67
N ALA A 1037 21.31 58.33 -15.68
CA ALA A 1037 21.04 56.94 -16.05
C ALA A 1037 21.62 56.55 -17.42
N PRO A 1038 22.12 55.31 -17.58
CA PRO A 1038 22.58 54.82 -18.88
C PRO A 1038 21.40 54.71 -19.87
N PRO A 1039 21.61 55.00 -21.17
CA PRO A 1039 20.53 54.96 -22.15
C PRO A 1039 20.09 53.52 -22.44
N GLU A 1040 18.80 53.35 -22.72
CA GLU A 1040 18.15 52.07 -23.05
C GLU A 1040 18.78 51.39 -24.28
N GLU A 1041 18.77 50.05 -24.26
CA GLU A 1041 19.34 49.20 -25.31
C GLU A 1041 18.63 49.43 -26.65
N PHE A 1042 19.43 49.54 -27.71
CA PHE A 1042 19.01 49.82 -29.08
C PHE A 1042 18.48 48.54 -29.74
N ASP A 1043 17.20 48.55 -30.14
CA ASP A 1043 16.58 47.49 -30.94
C ASP A 1043 17.22 47.42 -32.33
N PHE A 1044 17.73 46.24 -32.71
CA PHE A 1044 18.12 45.95 -34.08
C PHE A 1044 16.93 45.31 -34.83
N ASP A 1045 16.47 45.96 -35.88
CA ASP A 1045 15.53 45.37 -36.87
C ASP A 1045 16.29 44.36 -37.75
N GLU A 1046 15.72 43.17 -37.92
CA GLU A 1046 16.34 41.97 -38.55
C GLU A 1046 16.46 42.01 -40.10
N ASP A 1047 16.38 43.18 -40.76
CA ASP A 1047 16.43 43.28 -42.23
C ASP A 1047 17.59 44.18 -42.76
N ASP A 1048 18.77 44.13 -42.13
CA ASP A 1048 20.06 44.61 -42.70
C ASP A 1048 21.19 43.56 -42.65
#